data_AF-A0A3D6EV53-F1
#
_entry.id   AF-A0A3D6EV53-F1
#
_cell.length_a   1.000
_cell.length_b   1.000
_cell.length_c   1.000
_cell.angle_alpha   90.00
_cell.angle_beta   90.00
_cell.angle_gamma   90.00
#
_symmetry.space_group_name_H-M   'P 1'
#
loop_
_entity.id
_entity.type
_entity.pdbx_description
1 polymer ?
#
loop_
_entity_poly.entity_id
_entity_poly.type
_entity_poly.pdbx_seq_one_letter_code
_entity_poly.pdbx_strand_id
1 'polypeptide(L)'
;MIKNLVGLTQKIAKRNSNLLVSIVAFVVATSTAYSQAPTVNTPTVTGITTTDATLGGTVTGTLTHRGTRWSTTSPVGTSNELEEASTTAGAFTQARTTLPSAARVFFVAYARNNADAGTSAETVFVTEPLQLTGGQLTATANGSTTINLTFPAANTWAGTGATAGYVIYRNAGSAPALGALADGAAPPVDGTGDKIATITDGTATGFSDSGLTSGTNHFYTIVPFAWDGSAATTYNYNLAAPQTANDFTFATEPSGHATGTLTANAVSSSQINLSFNSVTTSGITNATGYIVLIKSSAIVAADLVTLTDGAAPNAFGLFEAIINSTRDNSYNDIAGLSPNTTYHYAIIPFNRGSDDQTYNFLTTTGFPTGSATTPDIIAQFTPISAGTAPVLLPTVLEAGSTSRVVLGFSVTSSGTQVINDLNFTYTGLTSQITNEYIYYAGTTSGTIGSQILNDNSPDGSFSFGSVAAGDKTIDATAKYYYLVLDVSDNVTSITNGIGVQLNQSGVILASGTVSAFSSNRTFTFNTSQESDIVFPNDGTSATIAYRSYQGTSIGPGQPAPPDAAASISLADFIIRDGGSDGTDSDNKATNVTSITITITNPSNVRQIALFNDDTDTEIVGTEQTVSGATIVFTPSSPIVVPDNGTFRINVRASFLQAVTDNHQIHVAITNVTSAANTSGFATANGGGATTTGTTNVVTVVASKFILTAFPTTSPVSTDPNVVVRAVDSNPYNNRDLDYNGQISLSKISGPAGALSVGGGESLTPILAAGQYTWNTLQINAAGTYGLEASDDAYGDTIGDASSSVTITSSPSTISIPSALNICYGGDAQNLGNIVI
;
A
#
# COMPACT_ATOMS: atom_id res chain seq x y z
N MET A 1 -34.73 146.70 -65.91
CA MET A 1 -34.76 146.92 -64.44
C MET A 1 -36.21 146.88 -64.02
N ILE A 2 -36.67 145.88 -63.28
CA ILE A 2 -36.51 145.77 -61.81
C ILE A 2 -37.11 146.98 -61.12
N LYS A 3 -37.80 146.72 -60.00
CA LYS A 3 -38.45 147.67 -59.07
C LYS A 3 -39.88 147.93 -59.51
N ASN A 4 -40.85 147.10 -59.15
CA ASN A 4 -41.38 147.20 -57.79
C ASN A 4 -42.19 145.96 -57.35
N LEU A 5 -41.83 144.75 -57.79
CA LEU A 5 -42.43 143.50 -57.32
C LEU A 5 -41.96 143.05 -55.90
N VAL A 6 -41.27 143.91 -55.14
CA VAL A 6 -40.70 143.58 -53.81
C VAL A 6 -41.39 144.34 -52.66
N GLY A 7 -42.30 145.29 -52.94
CA GLY A 7 -42.80 146.21 -51.90
C GLY A 7 -44.00 145.74 -51.06
N LEU A 8 -44.85 144.85 -51.57
CA LEU A 8 -46.12 144.53 -50.89
C LEU A 8 -46.19 143.11 -50.32
N THR A 9 -45.03 142.46 -50.19
CA THR A 9 -44.84 141.22 -49.42
C THR A 9 -44.68 141.50 -47.92
N GLN A 10 -44.61 142.77 -47.48
CA GLN A 10 -44.25 143.13 -46.10
C GLN A 10 -45.39 143.60 -45.17
N LYS A 11 -46.64 143.80 -45.61
CA LYS A 11 -47.64 144.48 -44.74
C LYS A 11 -48.87 143.72 -44.27
N ILE A 12 -49.09 142.47 -44.70
CA ILE A 12 -50.19 141.63 -44.15
C ILE A 12 -49.64 140.35 -43.51
N ALA A 13 -48.38 140.37 -43.10
CA ALA A 13 -47.78 139.41 -42.16
C ALA A 13 -48.21 139.63 -40.69
N LYS A 14 -49.15 140.55 -40.40
CA LYS A 14 -49.43 141.03 -39.02
C LYS A 14 -50.80 140.65 -38.45
N ARG A 15 -51.67 139.97 -39.22
CA ARG A 15 -53.03 139.59 -38.75
C ARG A 15 -53.16 138.09 -38.43
N ASN A 16 -52.18 137.27 -38.82
CA ASN A 16 -52.04 135.86 -38.43
C ASN A 16 -51.38 135.70 -37.04
N SER A 17 -50.93 136.78 -36.41
CA SER A 17 -50.11 136.75 -35.19
C SER A 17 -50.90 136.42 -33.92
N ASN A 18 -52.23 136.60 -33.90
CA ASN A 18 -53.04 136.41 -32.70
C ASN A 18 -53.79 135.06 -32.64
N LEU A 19 -53.85 134.31 -33.74
CA LEU A 19 -54.45 132.96 -33.74
C LEU A 19 -53.43 131.87 -33.34
N LEU A 20 -52.14 132.14 -33.53
CA LEU A 20 -51.05 131.20 -33.28
C LEU A 20 -50.53 131.20 -31.83
N VAL A 21 -50.77 132.26 -31.06
CA VAL A 21 -50.24 132.37 -29.69
C VAL A 21 -51.12 131.65 -28.64
N SER A 22 -52.39 131.36 -28.95
CA SER A 22 -53.30 130.73 -28.00
C SER A 22 -53.37 129.20 -28.07
N ILE A 23 -52.74 128.57 -29.07
CA ILE A 23 -52.55 127.10 -29.13
C ILE A 23 -51.21 126.68 -28.48
N VAL A 24 -50.29 127.63 -28.29
CA VAL A 24 -48.92 127.37 -27.80
C VAL A 24 -48.84 127.31 -26.25
N ALA A 25 -49.90 127.65 -25.52
CA ALA A 25 -49.85 127.78 -24.05
C ALA A 25 -50.71 126.78 -23.24
N PHE A 26 -51.43 125.85 -23.87
CA PHE A 26 -52.30 124.91 -23.13
C PHE A 26 -52.33 123.48 -23.68
N VAL A 27 -51.20 122.99 -24.20
CA VAL A 27 -50.84 121.57 -24.10
C VAL A 27 -49.35 121.50 -23.74
N VAL A 28 -49.10 121.66 -22.45
CA VAL A 28 -47.93 121.10 -21.79
C VAL A 28 -48.13 119.59 -21.68
N ALA A 29 -47.04 118.83 -21.90
CA ALA A 29 -46.89 117.37 -21.84
C ALA A 29 -47.58 116.60 -22.98
N THR A 30 -46.87 116.14 -24.02
CA THR A 30 -45.73 115.21 -23.95
C THR A 30 -44.69 115.52 -25.03
N SER A 31 -43.43 115.60 -24.63
CA SER A 31 -42.30 115.44 -25.55
C SER A 31 -42.30 114.02 -26.11
N THR A 32 -42.62 113.81 -27.37
CA THR A 32 -42.02 112.71 -28.12
C THR A 32 -40.74 113.26 -28.74
N ALA A 33 -39.65 113.24 -27.97
CA ALA A 33 -38.36 113.06 -28.60
C ALA A 33 -38.51 111.80 -29.47
N TYR A 34 -38.24 111.91 -30.79
CA TYR A 34 -38.04 110.73 -31.62
C TYR A 34 -36.94 109.90 -30.93
N SER A 35 -37.30 108.83 -30.23
CA SER A 35 -36.30 108.02 -29.53
C SER A 35 -35.62 107.13 -30.56
N GLN A 36 -34.51 107.61 -31.13
CA GLN A 36 -33.65 106.82 -32.01
C GLN A 36 -33.43 105.43 -31.40
N ALA A 37 -33.57 104.38 -32.22
CA ALA A 37 -33.33 103.00 -31.82
C ALA A 37 -32.00 102.88 -31.05
N PRO A 38 -31.95 102.12 -29.95
CA PRO A 38 -30.69 101.90 -29.25
C PRO A 38 -29.66 101.28 -30.19
N THR A 39 -28.42 101.78 -30.16
CA THR A 39 -27.34 101.23 -30.97
C THR A 39 -26.72 100.06 -30.23
N VAL A 40 -26.71 98.89 -30.87
CA VAL A 40 -26.14 97.65 -30.32
C VAL A 40 -24.91 97.27 -31.15
N ASN A 41 -23.75 97.28 -30.52
CA ASN A 41 -22.48 96.95 -31.16
C ASN A 41 -21.81 95.78 -30.43
N THR A 42 -20.80 95.20 -31.08
CA THR A 42 -19.81 94.35 -30.40
C THR A 42 -20.44 93.08 -29.78
N PRO A 43 -21.12 92.21 -30.56
CA PRO A 43 -21.58 90.93 -30.04
C PRO A 43 -20.39 90.13 -29.51
N THR A 44 -20.50 89.58 -28.30
CA THR A 44 -19.44 88.79 -27.66
C THR A 44 -19.96 87.39 -27.34
N VAL A 45 -19.14 86.37 -27.58
CA VAL A 45 -19.40 84.99 -27.16
C VAL A 45 -18.19 84.45 -26.41
N THR A 46 -18.42 83.85 -25.25
CA THR A 46 -17.40 83.20 -24.42
C THR A 46 -17.98 82.00 -23.68
N GLY A 47 -17.14 81.14 -23.11
CA GLY A 47 -17.59 79.99 -22.31
C GLY A 47 -18.52 79.06 -23.10
N ILE A 48 -18.17 78.78 -24.35
CA ILE A 48 -18.91 77.85 -25.20
C ILE A 48 -18.65 76.45 -24.65
N THR A 49 -19.72 75.70 -24.42
CA THR A 49 -19.69 74.29 -24.03
C THR A 49 -20.56 73.49 -25.01
N THR A 50 -20.77 72.20 -24.73
CA THR A 50 -21.66 71.34 -25.51
C THR A 50 -23.09 71.86 -25.67
N THR A 51 -23.66 72.50 -24.65
CA THR A 51 -25.05 73.02 -24.70
C THR A 51 -25.18 74.45 -24.22
N ASP A 52 -24.11 75.08 -23.75
CA ASP A 52 -24.20 76.39 -23.12
C ASP A 52 -23.20 77.37 -23.75
N ALA A 53 -23.51 78.67 -23.72
CA ALA A 53 -22.59 79.74 -24.08
C ALA A 53 -22.97 81.04 -23.37
N THR A 54 -22.00 81.91 -23.10
CA THR A 54 -22.26 83.27 -22.61
C THR A 54 -22.26 84.23 -23.79
N LEU A 55 -23.44 84.72 -24.15
CA LEU A 55 -23.65 85.67 -25.24
C LEU A 55 -23.80 87.09 -24.71
N GLY A 56 -23.37 88.09 -25.45
CA GLY A 56 -23.41 89.47 -24.98
C GLY A 56 -23.31 90.49 -26.09
N GLY A 57 -23.31 91.75 -25.70
CA GLY A 57 -23.17 92.90 -26.59
C GLY A 57 -22.94 94.19 -25.80
N THR A 58 -22.65 95.28 -26.50
CA THR A 58 -22.55 96.62 -25.91
C THR A 58 -23.65 97.51 -26.47
N VAL A 59 -24.50 98.05 -25.59
CA VAL A 59 -25.62 98.91 -25.96
C VAL A 59 -25.34 100.35 -25.58
N THR A 60 -25.69 101.29 -26.45
CA THR A 60 -25.66 102.74 -26.18
C THR A 60 -27.02 103.38 -26.48
N GLY A 61 -27.33 104.48 -25.80
CA GLY A 61 -28.62 105.18 -25.89
C GLY A 61 -29.57 104.86 -24.72
N THR A 62 -30.81 105.31 -24.82
CA THR A 62 -31.87 105.03 -23.83
C THR A 62 -32.54 103.70 -24.14
N LEU A 63 -32.62 102.78 -23.17
CA LEU A 63 -33.20 101.46 -23.35
C LEU A 63 -34.22 101.12 -22.26
N THR A 64 -35.17 100.28 -22.63
CA THR A 64 -36.15 99.65 -21.73
C THR A 64 -35.86 98.18 -21.51
N HIS A 65 -35.30 97.51 -22.53
CA HIS A 65 -34.95 96.10 -22.50
C HIS A 65 -33.72 95.85 -23.37
N ARG A 66 -32.94 94.82 -23.03
CA ARG A 66 -31.81 94.30 -23.82
C ARG A 66 -31.73 92.78 -23.66
N GLY A 67 -31.09 92.10 -24.59
CA GLY A 67 -30.94 90.65 -24.53
C GLY A 67 -30.25 90.06 -25.76
N THR A 68 -30.34 88.75 -25.91
CA THR A 68 -29.75 88.01 -27.05
C THR A 68 -30.79 87.13 -27.75
N ARG A 69 -30.57 86.90 -29.04
CA ARG A 69 -31.34 85.94 -29.87
C ARG A 69 -30.37 85.05 -30.61
N TRP A 70 -30.75 83.80 -30.84
CA TRP A 70 -29.94 82.86 -31.59
C TRP A 70 -30.76 81.90 -32.45
N SER A 71 -30.14 81.40 -33.52
CA SER A 71 -30.70 80.44 -34.46
C SER A 71 -29.60 79.54 -35.02
N THR A 72 -29.93 78.31 -35.43
CA THR A 72 -29.02 77.44 -36.23
C THR A 72 -29.05 77.79 -37.72
N THR A 73 -29.89 78.74 -38.12
CA THR A 73 -30.00 79.28 -39.47
C THR A 73 -29.78 80.80 -39.46
N SER A 74 -29.11 81.30 -40.49
CA SER A 74 -28.90 82.73 -40.75
C SER A 74 -29.90 83.21 -41.81
N PRO A 75 -30.47 84.44 -41.71
CA PRO A 75 -30.26 85.41 -40.63
C PRO A 75 -31.08 85.08 -39.36
N VAL A 76 -30.59 85.52 -38.19
CA VAL A 76 -31.25 85.34 -36.89
C VAL A 76 -32.55 86.16 -36.83
N GLY A 77 -33.68 85.44 -36.74
CA GLY A 77 -35.01 86.03 -36.53
C GLY A 77 -35.32 86.37 -35.07
N THR A 78 -36.56 86.15 -34.63
CA THR A 78 -37.02 86.36 -33.24
C THR A 78 -36.96 85.10 -32.37
N SER A 79 -36.48 83.97 -32.90
CA SER A 79 -36.37 82.70 -32.19
C SER A 79 -35.38 82.77 -31.02
N ASN A 80 -35.67 82.00 -29.97
CA ASN A 80 -34.83 81.86 -28.79
C ASN A 80 -34.43 83.21 -28.15
N GLU A 81 -35.28 84.22 -28.24
CA GLU A 81 -35.08 85.49 -27.55
C GLU A 81 -35.06 85.27 -26.04
N LEU A 82 -34.03 85.80 -25.37
CA LEU A 82 -33.98 85.88 -23.91
C LEU A 82 -33.63 87.30 -23.50
N GLU A 83 -34.45 87.86 -22.63
CA GLU A 83 -34.34 89.23 -22.16
C GLU A 83 -33.62 89.31 -20.80
N GLU A 84 -32.78 90.31 -20.60
CA GLU A 84 -32.08 90.60 -19.34
C GLU A 84 -32.80 91.72 -18.53
N ALA A 85 -33.88 92.28 -19.07
CA ALA A 85 -34.73 93.32 -18.47
C ALA A 85 -33.96 94.43 -17.72
N SER A 86 -32.94 95.01 -18.36
CA SER A 86 -32.11 96.10 -17.83
C SER A 86 -32.30 97.38 -18.64
N THR A 87 -32.32 98.52 -17.95
CA THR A 87 -32.40 99.87 -18.55
C THR A 87 -31.03 100.56 -18.65
N THR A 88 -29.95 99.88 -18.30
CA THR A 88 -28.60 100.45 -18.23
C THR A 88 -27.84 100.29 -19.55
N ALA A 89 -27.27 101.38 -20.07
CA ALA A 89 -26.38 101.32 -21.24
C ALA A 89 -25.00 100.77 -20.82
N GLY A 90 -24.31 100.10 -21.74
CA GLY A 90 -23.01 99.46 -21.48
C GLY A 90 -22.93 98.02 -22.01
N ALA A 91 -21.83 97.35 -21.67
CA ALA A 91 -21.64 95.94 -21.97
C ALA A 91 -22.55 95.06 -21.09
N PHE A 92 -23.05 93.97 -21.66
CA PHE A 92 -23.83 92.97 -20.95
C PHE A 92 -23.52 91.57 -21.44
N THR A 93 -23.78 90.59 -20.58
CA THR A 93 -23.60 89.16 -20.84
C THR A 93 -24.79 88.37 -20.32
N GLN A 94 -25.15 87.32 -21.03
CA GLN A 94 -26.29 86.47 -20.75
C GLN A 94 -25.90 85.01 -21.00
N ALA A 95 -26.03 84.18 -19.96
CA ALA A 95 -25.84 82.74 -20.09
C ALA A 95 -26.99 82.15 -20.92
N ARG A 96 -26.64 81.33 -21.90
CA ARG A 96 -27.57 80.55 -22.72
C ARG A 96 -27.34 79.08 -22.41
N THR A 97 -28.42 78.37 -22.16
CA THR A 97 -28.42 76.91 -21.98
C THR A 97 -29.22 76.26 -23.09
N THR A 98 -29.13 74.92 -23.23
CA THR A 98 -29.92 74.11 -24.19
C THR A 98 -29.65 74.39 -25.67
N LEU A 99 -28.47 74.93 -26.00
CA LEU A 99 -27.97 75.01 -27.36
C LEU A 99 -27.79 73.60 -27.94
N PRO A 100 -28.03 73.39 -29.25
CA PRO A 100 -27.77 72.10 -29.88
C PRO A 100 -26.26 71.84 -29.91
N SER A 101 -25.82 70.64 -29.52
CA SER A 101 -24.41 70.25 -29.50
C SER A 101 -23.81 70.11 -30.90
N ALA A 102 -22.49 70.29 -31.01
CA ALA A 102 -21.76 70.26 -32.28
C ALA A 102 -22.44 71.05 -33.42
N ALA A 103 -23.18 72.13 -33.14
CA ALA A 103 -23.99 72.82 -34.13
C ALA A 103 -23.51 74.25 -34.36
N ARG A 104 -23.72 74.75 -35.57
CA ARG A 104 -23.41 76.14 -35.90
C ARG A 104 -24.55 77.04 -35.41
N VAL A 105 -24.21 78.00 -34.55
CA VAL A 105 -25.15 78.92 -33.91
C VAL A 105 -24.83 80.34 -34.34
N PHE A 106 -25.81 80.98 -34.98
CA PHE A 106 -25.80 82.40 -35.29
C PHE A 106 -26.51 83.15 -34.16
N PHE A 107 -25.98 84.29 -33.73
CA PHE A 107 -26.60 85.11 -32.71
C PHE A 107 -26.47 86.62 -32.97
N VAL A 108 -27.42 87.36 -32.42
CA VAL A 108 -27.42 88.83 -32.36
C VAL A 108 -27.72 89.28 -30.94
N ALA A 109 -27.13 90.39 -30.52
CA ALA A 109 -27.58 91.15 -29.36
C ALA A 109 -28.67 92.15 -29.80
N TYR A 110 -29.67 92.39 -28.96
CA TYR A 110 -30.73 93.36 -29.23
C TYR A 110 -30.97 94.30 -28.06
N ALA A 111 -31.49 95.49 -28.35
CA ALA A 111 -31.99 96.43 -27.35
C ALA A 111 -33.20 97.19 -27.90
N ARG A 112 -34.12 97.55 -27.01
CA ARG A 112 -35.37 98.21 -27.35
C ARG A 112 -35.62 99.41 -26.45
N ASN A 113 -36.26 100.44 -26.98
CA ASN A 113 -36.86 101.51 -26.21
C ASN A 113 -38.39 101.52 -26.44
N ASN A 114 -39.10 102.52 -25.91
CA ASN A 114 -40.56 102.61 -26.03
C ASN A 114 -41.08 102.84 -27.47
N ALA A 115 -40.20 103.01 -28.46
CA ALA A 115 -40.57 103.29 -29.85
C ALA A 115 -39.93 102.34 -30.88
N ASP A 116 -38.65 101.98 -30.73
CA ASP A 116 -37.83 101.29 -31.74
C ASP A 116 -36.94 100.18 -31.13
N ALA A 117 -36.45 99.27 -31.99
CA ALA A 117 -35.51 98.20 -31.65
C ALA A 117 -34.25 98.25 -32.51
N GLY A 118 -33.09 98.01 -31.90
CA GLY A 118 -31.80 97.83 -32.58
C GLY A 118 -31.24 96.44 -32.35
N THR A 119 -30.52 95.91 -33.34
CA THR A 119 -29.78 94.65 -33.28
C THR A 119 -28.33 94.85 -33.70
N SER A 120 -27.43 94.05 -33.14
CA SER A 120 -26.04 94.01 -33.59
C SER A 120 -25.90 93.40 -34.98
N ALA A 121 -24.70 93.47 -35.55
CA ALA A 121 -24.29 92.54 -36.59
C ALA A 121 -24.39 91.09 -36.06
N GLU A 122 -24.67 90.15 -36.96
CA GLU A 122 -24.73 88.72 -36.63
C GLU A 122 -23.32 88.18 -36.41
N THR A 123 -23.18 87.29 -35.43
CA THR A 123 -21.95 86.55 -35.15
C THR A 123 -22.25 85.07 -35.09
N VAL A 124 -21.26 84.25 -35.45
CA VAL A 124 -21.37 82.79 -35.49
C VAL A 124 -20.36 82.15 -34.57
N PHE A 125 -20.77 81.09 -33.90
CA PHE A 125 -19.90 80.16 -33.20
C PHE A 125 -20.43 78.74 -33.39
N VAL A 126 -19.65 77.74 -32.99
CA VAL A 126 -20.08 76.34 -33.01
C VAL A 126 -20.03 75.82 -31.58
N THR A 127 -21.06 75.14 -31.09
CA THR A 127 -20.99 74.53 -29.75
C THR A 127 -20.02 73.34 -29.74
N GLU A 128 -19.44 73.01 -28.59
CA GLU A 128 -18.58 71.82 -28.48
C GLU A 128 -19.33 70.53 -28.87
N PRO A 129 -18.62 69.51 -29.36
CA PRO A 129 -19.20 68.20 -29.59
C PRO A 129 -19.39 67.36 -28.33
N LEU A 130 -20.23 66.34 -28.42
CA LEU A 130 -20.36 65.34 -27.36
C LEU A 130 -19.04 64.58 -27.17
N GLN A 131 -18.70 64.30 -25.91
CA GLN A 131 -17.57 63.45 -25.58
C GLN A 131 -17.86 62.00 -25.98
N LEU A 132 -16.84 61.29 -26.46
CA LEU A 132 -16.93 59.84 -26.59
C LEU A 132 -17.12 59.20 -25.20
N THR A 133 -17.96 58.17 -25.16
CA THR A 133 -18.26 57.41 -23.94
C THR A 133 -17.43 56.13 -23.88
N GLY A 134 -17.23 55.61 -22.66
CA GLY A 134 -16.25 54.56 -22.35
C GLY A 134 -16.27 53.37 -23.31
N GLY A 135 -15.09 53.04 -23.86
CA GLY A 135 -14.86 51.90 -24.75
C GLY A 135 -15.12 52.15 -26.23
N GLN A 136 -15.53 53.37 -26.62
CA GLN A 136 -15.74 53.71 -28.02
C GLN A 136 -14.43 53.90 -28.81
N LEU A 137 -13.34 54.28 -28.15
CA LEU A 137 -12.00 54.22 -28.74
C LEU A 137 -11.36 52.89 -28.34
N THR A 138 -10.96 52.10 -29.33
CA THR A 138 -10.10 50.92 -29.12
C THR A 138 -8.80 51.09 -29.88
N ALA A 139 -7.71 50.62 -29.29
CA ALA A 139 -6.43 50.43 -29.96
C ALA A 139 -6.20 48.92 -30.08
N THR A 140 -5.78 48.47 -31.26
CA THR A 140 -5.48 47.06 -31.52
C THR A 140 -4.24 46.95 -32.37
N ALA A 141 -3.24 46.24 -31.87
CA ALA A 141 -2.02 45.94 -32.58
C ALA A 141 -2.30 45.20 -33.88
N ASN A 142 -1.63 45.62 -34.94
CA ASN A 142 -1.73 45.03 -36.27
C ASN A 142 -0.33 44.80 -36.83
N GLY A 143 0.47 44.03 -36.10
CA GLY A 143 1.87 43.79 -36.41
C GLY A 143 2.85 44.54 -35.52
N SER A 144 4.12 44.49 -35.89
CA SER A 144 5.22 45.01 -35.09
C SER A 144 5.43 46.52 -35.21
N THR A 145 4.78 47.19 -36.16
CA THR A 145 4.98 48.63 -36.41
C THR A 145 3.67 49.37 -36.66
N THR A 146 2.53 48.74 -36.39
CA THR A 146 1.21 49.32 -36.69
C THR A 146 0.20 49.04 -35.57
N ILE A 147 -0.57 50.06 -35.20
CA ILE A 147 -1.75 49.93 -34.34
C ILE A 147 -2.94 50.53 -35.09
N ASN A 148 -4.05 49.79 -35.13
CA ASN A 148 -5.30 50.26 -35.68
C ASN A 148 -6.16 50.82 -34.55
N LEU A 149 -6.63 52.05 -34.73
CA LEU A 149 -7.63 52.67 -33.87
C LEU A 149 -9.01 52.48 -34.48
N THR A 150 -10.00 52.16 -33.66
CA THR A 150 -11.42 52.14 -34.05
C THR A 150 -12.18 53.11 -33.19
N PHE A 151 -13.07 53.91 -33.81
CA PHE A 151 -13.89 54.93 -33.13
C PHE A 151 -15.18 55.21 -33.92
N PRO A 152 -16.23 55.79 -33.31
CA PRO A 152 -17.48 56.12 -34.01
C PRO A 152 -17.28 57.23 -35.05
N ALA A 153 -18.01 57.17 -36.16
CA ALA A 153 -18.01 58.22 -37.17
C ALA A 153 -18.49 59.57 -36.59
N ALA A 154 -17.73 60.65 -36.83
CA ALA A 154 -17.99 61.97 -36.25
C ALA A 154 -19.31 62.60 -36.72
N ASN A 155 -19.77 62.24 -37.91
CA ASN A 155 -21.05 62.70 -38.46
C ASN A 155 -22.27 62.21 -37.65
N THR A 156 -22.13 61.20 -36.79
CA THR A 156 -23.22 60.68 -35.96
C THR A 156 -23.64 61.64 -34.85
N TRP A 157 -22.74 62.55 -34.46
CA TRP A 157 -22.97 63.55 -33.43
C TRP A 157 -22.82 65.00 -33.95
N ALA A 158 -22.58 65.18 -35.25
CA ALA A 158 -22.52 66.50 -35.88
C ALA A 158 -23.89 67.19 -35.88
N GLY A 159 -23.95 68.39 -35.32
CA GLY A 159 -25.13 69.24 -35.31
C GLY A 159 -25.32 70.00 -36.63
N THR A 160 -26.48 70.62 -36.79
CA THR A 160 -26.84 71.34 -38.03
C THR A 160 -25.81 72.42 -38.39
N GLY A 161 -25.32 72.40 -39.63
CA GLY A 161 -24.48 73.44 -40.20
C GLY A 161 -23.03 73.46 -39.70
N ALA A 162 -22.62 72.48 -38.90
CA ALA A 162 -21.23 72.29 -38.48
C ALA A 162 -20.60 71.07 -39.17
N THR A 163 -19.28 71.11 -39.27
CA THR A 163 -18.43 69.98 -39.65
C THR A 163 -17.78 69.41 -38.40
N ALA A 164 -17.72 68.10 -38.30
CA ALA A 164 -17.23 67.36 -37.14
C ALA A 164 -16.03 66.48 -37.50
N GLY A 165 -15.15 66.24 -36.53
CA GLY A 165 -13.97 65.40 -36.72
C GLY A 165 -13.27 65.06 -35.41
N TYR A 166 -12.08 64.46 -35.51
CA TYR A 166 -11.26 64.12 -34.36
C TYR A 166 -9.82 64.61 -34.51
N VAL A 167 -9.20 64.94 -33.39
CA VAL A 167 -7.74 65.12 -33.27
C VAL A 167 -7.19 63.91 -32.52
N ILE A 168 -6.18 63.26 -33.08
CA ILE A 168 -5.55 62.07 -32.49
C ILE A 168 -4.14 62.42 -32.02
N TYR A 169 -3.88 62.09 -30.76
CA TYR A 169 -2.58 62.21 -30.11
C TYR A 169 -2.05 60.83 -29.75
N ARG A 170 -0.73 60.67 -29.77
CA ARG A 170 -0.03 59.45 -29.40
C ARG A 170 1.28 59.76 -28.69
N ASN A 171 1.55 59.00 -27.64
CA ASN A 171 2.87 58.94 -27.01
C ASN A 171 3.24 57.48 -26.65
N ALA A 172 4.53 57.18 -26.60
CA ALA A 172 5.03 55.87 -26.19
C ALA A 172 5.22 55.82 -24.67
N GLY A 173 4.78 54.73 -24.03
CA GLY A 173 5.01 54.47 -22.60
C GLY A 173 4.19 55.32 -21.61
N SER A 174 3.50 56.37 -22.05
CA SER A 174 2.60 57.17 -21.20
C SER A 174 1.53 57.88 -22.03
N ALA A 175 0.47 58.38 -21.37
CA ALA A 175 -0.58 59.16 -22.02
C ALA A 175 -0.02 60.41 -22.72
N PRO A 176 -0.51 60.75 -23.93
CA PRO A 176 -0.01 61.90 -24.67
C PRO A 176 -0.50 63.24 -24.10
N ALA A 177 0.31 64.28 -24.26
CA ALA A 177 -0.02 65.65 -23.91
C ALA A 177 -0.75 66.36 -25.07
N LEU A 178 -1.88 67.01 -24.77
CA LEU A 178 -2.67 67.74 -25.78
C LEU A 178 -2.01 69.05 -26.25
N GLY A 179 -1.00 69.53 -25.53
CA GLY A 179 -0.22 70.71 -25.90
C GLY A 179 -1.06 71.98 -26.00
N ALA A 180 -0.93 72.70 -27.11
CA ALA A 180 -1.59 73.99 -27.36
C ALA A 180 -3.02 73.86 -27.94
N LEU A 181 -3.67 72.70 -27.82
CA LEU A 181 -5.05 72.52 -28.27
C LEU A 181 -6.00 73.37 -27.42
N ALA A 182 -6.72 74.29 -28.06
CA ALA A 182 -7.61 75.22 -27.38
C ALA A 182 -8.74 75.66 -28.32
N ASP A 183 -9.89 75.97 -27.73
CA ASP A 183 -11.04 76.53 -28.43
C ASP A 183 -10.70 77.84 -29.16
N GLY A 184 -11.37 78.07 -30.28
CA GLY A 184 -11.18 79.22 -31.14
C GLY A 184 -9.88 79.21 -31.97
N ALA A 185 -9.20 78.06 -32.06
CA ALA A 185 -8.02 77.87 -32.89
C ALA A 185 -8.10 76.55 -33.66
N ALA A 186 -7.57 76.51 -34.89
CA ALA A 186 -7.46 75.26 -35.64
C ALA A 186 -6.52 74.27 -34.94
N PRO A 187 -6.66 72.95 -35.18
CA PRO A 187 -5.76 71.96 -34.61
C PRO A 187 -4.30 72.28 -35.00
N PRO A 188 -3.31 72.03 -34.13
CA PRO A 188 -1.90 72.16 -34.48
C PRO A 188 -1.55 71.36 -35.75
N VAL A 189 -0.42 71.60 -36.41
CA VAL A 189 -0.02 70.77 -37.57
C VAL A 189 0.24 69.33 -37.13
N ASP A 190 -0.16 68.34 -37.94
CA ASP A 190 0.16 66.92 -37.69
C ASP A 190 1.69 66.74 -37.51
N GLY A 191 2.09 65.97 -36.49
CA GLY A 191 3.50 65.79 -36.11
C GLY A 191 4.04 66.84 -35.14
N THR A 192 3.23 67.81 -34.70
CA THR A 192 3.63 68.77 -33.66
C THR A 192 3.34 68.22 -32.26
N GLY A 193 4.38 68.09 -31.42
CA GLY A 193 4.23 67.46 -30.10
C GLY A 193 3.75 66.02 -30.25
N ASP A 194 2.77 65.62 -29.42
CA ASP A 194 2.21 64.26 -29.46
C ASP A 194 1.08 64.09 -30.50
N LYS A 195 0.73 65.15 -31.25
CA LYS A 195 -0.35 65.08 -32.24
C LYS A 195 0.10 64.32 -33.49
N ILE A 196 -0.68 63.32 -33.91
CA ILE A 196 -0.35 62.50 -35.08
C ILE A 196 -1.31 62.66 -36.26
N ALA A 197 -2.57 63.02 -36.04
CA ALA A 197 -3.54 63.15 -37.12
C ALA A 197 -4.71 64.08 -36.78
N THR A 198 -5.30 64.67 -37.83
CA THR A 198 -6.61 65.34 -37.79
C THR A 198 -7.54 64.64 -38.76
N ILE A 199 -8.59 64.02 -38.24
CA ILE A 199 -9.63 63.36 -39.05
C ILE A 199 -10.72 64.38 -39.34
N THR A 200 -10.79 64.84 -40.59
CA THR A 200 -11.81 65.77 -41.09
C THR A 200 -12.93 65.06 -41.86
N ASP A 201 -12.70 63.82 -42.29
CA ASP A 201 -13.74 62.96 -42.84
C ASP A 201 -14.66 62.48 -41.71
N GLY A 202 -15.85 63.08 -41.62
CA GLY A 202 -16.83 62.74 -40.60
C GLY A 202 -17.37 61.31 -40.69
N THR A 203 -17.09 60.56 -41.77
CA THR A 203 -17.51 59.17 -41.95
C THR A 203 -16.47 58.15 -41.48
N ALA A 204 -15.24 58.58 -41.19
CA ALA A 204 -14.16 57.68 -40.80
C ALA A 204 -14.47 57.00 -39.45
N THR A 205 -14.31 55.67 -39.42
CA THR A 205 -14.51 54.83 -38.22
C THR A 205 -13.22 54.23 -37.68
N GLY A 206 -12.07 54.61 -38.24
CA GLY A 206 -10.78 54.11 -37.79
C GLY A 206 -9.60 54.87 -38.38
N PHE A 207 -8.43 54.60 -37.83
CA PHE A 207 -7.16 55.19 -38.22
C PHE A 207 -6.05 54.14 -38.05
N SER A 208 -5.25 53.91 -39.08
CA SER A 208 -4.11 52.99 -39.01
C SER A 208 -2.85 53.82 -38.78
N ASP A 209 -2.27 53.68 -37.59
CA ASP A 209 -1.04 54.35 -37.20
C ASP A 209 0.15 53.44 -37.49
N SER A 210 0.98 53.80 -38.45
CA SER A 210 2.09 52.97 -38.96
C SER A 210 3.45 53.61 -38.71
N GLY A 211 4.53 52.82 -38.81
CA GLY A 211 5.89 53.29 -38.54
C GLY A 211 6.22 53.37 -37.04
N LEU A 212 5.50 52.62 -36.21
CA LEU A 212 5.71 52.53 -34.77
C LEU A 212 6.95 51.71 -34.42
N THR A 213 7.47 51.92 -33.21
CA THR A 213 8.55 51.09 -32.66
C THR A 213 7.97 49.76 -32.21
N SER A 214 8.65 48.65 -32.48
CA SER A 214 8.18 47.31 -32.08
C SER A 214 8.29 47.06 -30.58
N GLY A 215 7.47 46.15 -30.06
CA GLY A 215 7.46 45.76 -28.64
C GLY A 215 7.16 46.91 -27.67
N THR A 216 6.46 47.96 -28.12
CA THR A 216 6.31 49.22 -27.38
C THR A 216 4.83 49.50 -27.12
N ASN A 217 4.50 49.88 -25.88
CA ASN A 217 3.15 50.34 -25.54
C ASN A 217 2.93 51.76 -26.07
N HIS A 218 1.93 51.94 -26.93
CA HIS A 218 1.54 53.24 -27.46
C HIS A 218 0.19 53.65 -26.90
N PHE A 219 0.16 54.81 -26.24
CA PHE A 219 -1.04 55.40 -25.70
C PHE A 219 -1.59 56.42 -26.68
N TYR A 220 -2.89 56.37 -26.88
CA TYR A 220 -3.64 57.24 -27.77
C TYR A 220 -4.64 58.07 -26.96
N THR A 221 -4.85 59.31 -27.41
CA THR A 221 -5.94 60.16 -26.93
C THR A 221 -6.65 60.75 -28.13
N ILE A 222 -7.97 60.63 -28.15
CA ILE A 222 -8.81 61.17 -29.21
C ILE A 222 -9.68 62.29 -28.67
N VAL A 223 -9.69 63.43 -29.36
CA VAL A 223 -10.46 64.63 -28.97
C VAL A 223 -11.43 64.96 -30.10
N PRO A 224 -12.76 64.92 -29.87
CA PRO A 224 -13.72 65.36 -30.87
C PRO A 224 -13.69 66.89 -31.02
N PHE A 225 -13.86 67.37 -32.24
CA PHE A 225 -14.04 68.79 -32.52
C PHE A 225 -15.23 69.04 -33.45
N ALA A 226 -15.79 70.25 -33.35
CA ALA A 226 -16.76 70.78 -34.30
C ALA A 226 -16.35 72.20 -34.72
N TRP A 227 -16.62 72.56 -35.97
CA TRP A 227 -16.34 73.89 -36.53
C TRP A 227 -17.27 74.20 -37.71
N ASP A 228 -17.23 75.41 -38.23
CA ASP A 228 -18.18 75.88 -39.26
C ASP A 228 -17.83 75.42 -40.69
N GLY A 229 -16.71 74.72 -40.87
CA GLY A 229 -16.20 74.27 -42.16
C GLY A 229 -15.33 75.28 -42.92
N SER A 230 -15.11 76.49 -42.39
CA SER A 230 -14.33 77.53 -43.07
C SER A 230 -13.42 78.37 -42.17
N ALA A 231 -13.83 78.75 -40.97
CA ALA A 231 -13.11 79.69 -40.11
C ALA A 231 -12.44 79.00 -38.92
N ALA A 232 -11.12 79.15 -38.80
CA ALA A 232 -10.31 78.59 -37.72
C ALA A 232 -10.74 79.06 -36.32
N THR A 233 -11.37 80.24 -36.22
CA THR A 233 -11.85 80.80 -34.95
C THR A 233 -13.12 80.11 -34.43
N THR A 234 -13.70 79.17 -35.17
CA THR A 234 -14.93 78.45 -34.78
C THR A 234 -14.70 77.02 -34.33
N TYR A 235 -13.45 76.54 -34.33
CA TYR A 235 -13.13 75.24 -33.76
C TYR A 235 -13.42 75.24 -32.27
N ASN A 236 -14.20 74.26 -31.82
CA ASN A 236 -14.39 73.97 -30.41
C ASN A 236 -14.18 72.48 -30.16
N TYR A 237 -13.49 72.19 -29.07
CA TYR A 237 -13.04 70.87 -28.67
C TYR A 237 -13.69 70.50 -27.35
N ASN A 238 -14.05 69.23 -27.16
CA ASN A 238 -14.43 68.78 -25.84
C ASN A 238 -13.20 68.23 -25.09
N LEU A 239 -12.64 69.07 -24.20
CA LEU A 239 -11.40 68.80 -23.47
C LEU A 239 -11.62 68.25 -22.06
N ALA A 240 -12.88 68.07 -21.63
CA ALA A 240 -13.20 67.74 -20.24
C ALA A 240 -12.76 66.31 -19.83
N ALA A 241 -12.93 65.33 -20.72
CA ALA A 241 -12.51 63.94 -20.48
C ALA A 241 -12.20 63.18 -21.80
N PRO A 242 -11.10 63.54 -22.50
CA PRO A 242 -10.63 62.83 -23.70
C PRO A 242 -10.59 61.31 -23.49
N GLN A 243 -11.09 60.53 -24.45
CA GLN A 243 -10.98 59.08 -24.37
C GLN A 243 -9.56 58.66 -24.71
N THR A 244 -9.06 57.68 -23.95
CA THR A 244 -7.73 57.12 -24.12
C THR A 244 -7.82 55.62 -24.38
N ALA A 245 -6.94 55.10 -25.22
CA ALA A 245 -6.72 53.67 -25.41
C ALA A 245 -5.22 53.43 -25.58
N ASN A 246 -4.76 52.22 -25.30
CA ASN A 246 -3.37 51.85 -25.55
C ASN A 246 -3.29 50.40 -26.00
N ASP A 247 -2.24 50.07 -26.73
CA ASP A 247 -1.87 48.70 -27.02
C ASP A 247 -0.37 48.60 -27.28
N PHE A 248 0.17 47.39 -27.17
CA PHE A 248 1.54 47.09 -27.52
C PHE A 248 1.66 46.72 -28.99
N THR A 249 2.60 47.33 -29.70
CA THR A 249 3.06 46.72 -30.96
C THR A 249 3.72 45.38 -30.66
N PHE A 250 3.57 44.40 -31.57
CA PHE A 250 4.28 43.13 -31.43
C PHE A 250 5.79 43.37 -31.49
N ALA A 251 6.58 42.49 -30.88
CA ALA A 251 8.02 42.47 -31.09
C ALA A 251 8.34 42.23 -32.58
N THR A 252 9.57 42.52 -33.00
CA THR A 252 9.99 42.19 -34.38
C THR A 252 9.96 40.67 -34.56
N GLU A 253 9.33 40.18 -35.62
CA GLU A 253 9.23 38.74 -35.91
C GLU A 253 10.63 38.12 -36.04
N PRO A 254 10.86 36.91 -35.51
CA PRO A 254 12.07 36.14 -35.75
C PRO A 254 12.40 36.01 -37.24
N SER A 255 13.68 36.18 -37.61
CA SER A 255 14.09 36.19 -39.02
C SER A 255 14.10 34.82 -39.71
N GLY A 256 13.83 33.74 -38.99
CA GLY A 256 13.87 32.38 -39.52
C GLY A 256 13.61 31.31 -38.46
N HIS A 257 13.46 30.08 -38.94
CA HIS A 257 13.29 28.88 -38.10
C HIS A 257 14.63 28.33 -37.61
N ALA A 258 14.59 27.50 -36.58
CA ALA A 258 15.74 26.72 -36.15
C ALA A 258 16.24 25.85 -37.32
N THR A 259 17.55 25.91 -37.57
CA THR A 259 18.23 25.11 -38.59
C THR A 259 18.59 23.73 -38.05
N GLY A 260 18.83 22.76 -38.94
CA GLY A 260 19.18 21.40 -38.53
C GLY A 260 17.98 20.56 -38.11
N THR A 261 18.23 19.48 -37.37
CA THR A 261 17.20 18.51 -36.97
C THR A 261 16.84 18.68 -35.51
N LEU A 262 15.54 18.67 -35.18
CA LEU A 262 15.07 18.47 -33.81
C LEU A 262 15.12 16.97 -33.52
N THR A 263 15.97 16.58 -32.60
CA THR A 263 16.09 15.18 -32.15
C THR A 263 15.34 15.02 -30.84
N ALA A 264 14.48 14.01 -30.77
CA ALA A 264 13.79 13.60 -29.56
C ALA A 264 14.34 12.23 -29.15
N ASN A 265 14.81 12.10 -27.92
CA ASN A 265 15.36 10.87 -27.38
C ASN A 265 14.58 10.47 -26.11
N ALA A 266 13.86 9.36 -26.16
CA ALA A 266 13.18 8.85 -24.98
C ALA A 266 14.20 8.25 -24.01
N VAL A 267 14.22 8.78 -22.78
CA VAL A 267 15.18 8.41 -21.72
C VAL A 267 14.54 7.45 -20.73
N SER A 268 13.24 7.61 -20.47
CA SER A 268 12.46 6.72 -19.60
C SER A 268 11.02 6.67 -20.09
N SER A 269 10.19 5.85 -19.44
CA SER A 269 8.75 5.77 -19.71
C SER A 269 7.99 7.08 -19.51
N SER A 270 8.61 8.09 -18.90
CA SER A 270 8.01 9.39 -18.63
C SER A 270 8.94 10.56 -18.96
N GLN A 271 9.99 10.34 -19.77
CA GLN A 271 10.95 11.38 -20.11
C GLN A 271 11.40 11.31 -21.56
N ILE A 272 11.33 12.44 -22.26
CA ILE A 272 11.92 12.64 -23.59
C ILE A 272 12.81 13.88 -23.55
N ASN A 273 14.08 13.71 -23.93
CA ASN A 273 15.00 14.83 -24.06
C ASN A 273 15.06 15.28 -25.52
N LEU A 274 14.90 16.57 -25.73
CA LEU A 274 15.03 17.24 -27.01
C LEU A 274 16.43 17.83 -27.16
N SER A 275 17.00 17.72 -28.36
CA SER A 275 18.22 18.41 -28.76
C SER A 275 18.04 19.05 -30.14
N PHE A 276 18.42 20.32 -30.24
CA PHE A 276 18.16 21.20 -31.37
C PHE A 276 19.23 22.29 -31.46
N ASN A 277 19.30 23.01 -32.59
CA ASN A 277 20.16 24.18 -32.67
C ASN A 277 19.57 25.37 -31.91
N SER A 278 20.37 25.98 -31.04
CA SER A 278 19.99 27.23 -30.36
C SER A 278 19.70 28.36 -31.36
N VAL A 279 18.98 29.39 -30.91
CA VAL A 279 18.73 30.61 -31.70
C VAL A 279 20.03 31.18 -32.27
N THR A 280 21.09 31.23 -31.45
CA THR A 280 22.42 31.74 -31.85
C THR A 280 23.06 30.85 -32.92
N THR A 281 23.02 29.53 -32.74
CA THR A 281 23.58 28.57 -33.70
C THR A 281 22.85 28.60 -35.04
N SER A 282 21.53 28.80 -35.00
CA SER A 282 20.71 28.93 -36.20
C SER A 282 20.78 30.31 -36.85
N GLY A 283 21.46 31.28 -36.24
CA GLY A 283 21.60 32.64 -36.78
C GLY A 283 20.28 33.39 -36.85
N ILE A 284 19.30 33.05 -36.01
CA ILE A 284 17.99 33.71 -36.01
C ILE A 284 18.14 35.06 -35.30
N THR A 285 17.91 36.13 -36.04
CA THR A 285 17.83 37.48 -35.48
C THR A 285 16.41 37.77 -35.00
N ASN A 286 16.27 38.69 -34.04
CA ASN A 286 14.97 39.04 -33.45
C ASN A 286 14.25 37.84 -32.83
N ALA A 287 14.95 36.96 -32.12
CA ALA A 287 14.32 35.89 -31.35
C ALA A 287 14.83 35.91 -29.92
N THR A 288 13.90 35.78 -28.97
CA THR A 288 14.20 35.64 -27.54
C THR A 288 14.42 34.17 -27.17
N GLY A 289 13.81 33.25 -27.93
CA GLY A 289 13.86 31.83 -27.63
C GLY A 289 12.93 31.01 -28.51
N TYR A 290 12.57 29.81 -28.03
CA TYR A 290 11.61 28.91 -28.67
C TYR A 290 10.46 28.58 -27.73
N ILE A 291 9.26 28.37 -28.27
CA ILE A 291 8.23 27.58 -27.59
C ILE A 291 8.36 26.12 -28.03
N VAL A 292 8.15 25.20 -27.11
CA VAL A 292 8.08 23.76 -27.36
C VAL A 292 6.61 23.39 -27.50
N LEU A 293 6.30 22.64 -28.55
CA LEU A 293 4.98 22.09 -28.80
C LEU A 293 5.02 20.58 -28.70
N ILE A 294 3.95 19.96 -28.22
CA ILE A 294 3.80 18.50 -28.11
C ILE A 294 2.43 18.02 -28.63
N LYS A 295 2.42 16.89 -29.31
CA LYS A 295 1.21 16.24 -29.85
C LYS A 295 1.40 14.72 -30.00
N SER A 296 0.32 13.96 -29.97
CA SER A 296 0.33 12.50 -30.22
C SER A 296 0.43 12.11 -31.70
N SER A 297 0.40 13.09 -32.61
CA SER A 297 0.60 12.93 -34.05
C SER A 297 1.58 13.97 -34.55
N ALA A 298 2.10 13.79 -35.77
CA ALA A 298 2.97 14.81 -36.40
C ALA A 298 2.35 16.21 -36.33
N ILE A 299 3.16 17.18 -35.91
CA ILE A 299 2.80 18.60 -35.86
C ILE A 299 3.08 19.21 -37.23
N VAL A 300 2.10 19.91 -37.79
CA VAL A 300 2.18 20.55 -39.12
C VAL A 300 1.82 22.04 -39.04
N ALA A 301 2.15 22.83 -40.06
CA ALA A 301 1.89 24.27 -40.05
C ALA A 301 0.39 24.62 -39.87
N ALA A 302 -0.52 23.76 -40.33
CA ALA A 302 -1.97 23.93 -40.11
C ALA A 302 -2.36 23.86 -38.62
N ASP A 303 -1.57 23.21 -37.77
CA ASP A 303 -1.79 23.18 -36.33
C ASP A 303 -1.51 24.54 -35.67
N LEU A 304 -0.68 25.39 -36.29
CA LEU A 304 -0.26 26.69 -35.74
C LEU A 304 -1.26 27.82 -36.03
N VAL A 305 -2.34 27.57 -36.78
CA VAL A 305 -3.31 28.62 -37.20
C VAL A 305 -3.96 29.34 -36.01
N THR A 306 -4.03 28.70 -34.85
CA THR A 306 -4.59 29.29 -33.62
C THR A 306 -3.54 29.84 -32.66
N LEU A 307 -2.24 29.70 -32.98
CA LEU A 307 -1.17 30.38 -32.27
C LEU A 307 -1.14 31.83 -32.76
N THR A 308 -1.56 32.75 -31.88
CA THR A 308 -1.79 34.16 -32.23
C THR A 308 -0.72 35.04 -31.62
N ASP A 309 -0.24 36.03 -32.39
CA ASP A 309 0.65 37.07 -31.88
C ASP A 309 -0.05 37.93 -30.83
N GLY A 310 0.74 38.50 -29.92
CA GLY A 310 0.24 39.29 -28.79
C GLY A 310 -0.42 38.48 -27.68
N ALA A 311 -0.41 37.14 -27.76
CA ALA A 311 -0.90 36.26 -26.71
C ALA A 311 0.24 35.44 -26.09
N ALA A 312 0.13 35.18 -24.78
CA ALA A 312 1.03 34.25 -24.10
C ALA A 312 0.84 32.82 -24.67
N PRO A 313 1.93 32.05 -24.86
CA PRO A 313 1.86 30.77 -25.56
C PRO A 313 1.15 29.67 -24.76
N ASN A 314 1.04 29.82 -23.43
CA ASN A 314 0.38 28.83 -22.56
C ASN A 314 -1.12 28.66 -22.81
N ALA A 315 -1.77 29.57 -23.55
CA ALA A 315 -3.15 29.42 -23.98
C ALA A 315 -3.30 28.52 -25.23
N PHE A 316 -2.19 28.18 -25.90
CA PHE A 316 -2.21 27.37 -27.11
C PHE A 316 -2.27 25.87 -26.79
N GLY A 317 -3.20 25.14 -27.43
CA GLY A 317 -3.52 23.76 -27.04
C GLY A 317 -2.39 22.73 -27.22
N LEU A 318 -1.34 23.05 -27.96
CA LEU A 318 -0.16 22.19 -28.14
C LEU A 318 1.05 22.66 -27.32
N PHE A 319 0.92 23.74 -26.54
CA PHE A 319 2.03 24.30 -25.79
C PHE A 319 2.52 23.35 -24.70
N GLU A 320 3.83 23.13 -24.67
CA GLU A 320 4.52 22.35 -23.63
C GLU A 320 5.38 23.27 -22.75
N ALA A 321 6.26 24.07 -23.36
CA ALA A 321 7.20 24.90 -22.59
C ALA A 321 7.71 26.13 -23.35
N ILE A 322 8.35 27.04 -22.61
CA ILE A 322 9.12 28.17 -23.16
C ILE A 322 10.60 27.94 -22.86
N ILE A 323 11.43 27.93 -23.91
CA ILE A 323 12.89 28.02 -23.82
C ILE A 323 13.25 29.50 -23.98
N ASN A 324 13.35 30.23 -22.87
CA ASN A 324 13.62 31.68 -22.87
C ASN A 324 15.13 31.98 -22.88
N SER A 325 15.83 31.41 -23.86
CA SER A 325 17.29 31.52 -24.01
C SER A 325 17.67 31.45 -25.48
N THR A 326 18.62 32.28 -25.89
CA THR A 326 19.16 32.26 -27.25
C THR A 326 20.32 31.27 -27.43
N ARG A 327 20.79 30.64 -26.35
CA ARG A 327 21.95 29.74 -26.35
C ARG A 327 21.60 28.30 -26.01
N ASP A 328 20.42 28.06 -25.42
CA ASP A 328 20.01 26.71 -25.06
C ASP A 328 19.74 25.90 -26.32
N ASN A 329 20.18 24.65 -26.28
CA ASN A 329 20.15 23.70 -27.40
C ASN A 329 19.51 22.36 -26.99
N SER A 330 18.88 22.32 -25.82
CA SER A 330 18.21 21.14 -25.28
C SER A 330 17.02 21.51 -24.40
N TYR A 331 16.09 20.58 -24.26
CA TYR A 331 14.93 20.65 -23.36
C TYR A 331 14.63 19.25 -22.84
N ASN A 332 14.42 19.09 -21.53
CA ASN A 332 14.07 17.80 -20.94
C ASN A 332 12.58 17.81 -20.59
N ASP A 333 11.78 17.10 -21.38
CA ASP A 333 10.37 16.88 -21.05
C ASP A 333 10.27 15.71 -20.06
N ILE A 334 9.83 16.02 -18.84
CA ILE A 334 9.77 15.09 -17.70
C ILE A 334 8.37 14.95 -17.11
N ALA A 335 7.35 15.62 -17.68
CA ALA A 335 6.03 15.72 -17.09
C ALA A 335 4.94 15.36 -18.11
N GLY A 336 3.85 14.72 -17.65
CA GLY A 336 2.70 14.43 -18.51
C GLY A 336 2.92 13.34 -19.57
N LEU A 337 4.13 12.77 -19.67
CA LEU A 337 4.42 11.68 -20.60
C LEU A 337 3.97 10.32 -20.05
N SER A 338 3.29 9.56 -20.91
CA SER A 338 2.82 8.21 -20.64
C SER A 338 3.77 7.17 -21.24
N PRO A 339 3.91 5.98 -20.63
CA PRO A 339 4.71 4.88 -21.17
C PRO A 339 4.21 4.39 -22.54
N ASN A 340 5.10 3.78 -23.32
CA ASN A 340 4.79 3.18 -24.63
C ASN A 340 3.95 4.10 -25.54
N THR A 341 4.22 5.41 -25.48
CA THR A 341 3.45 6.44 -26.17
C THR A 341 4.37 7.25 -27.05
N THR A 342 3.99 7.41 -28.32
CA THR A 342 4.73 8.23 -29.28
C THR A 342 4.31 9.69 -29.15
N TYR A 343 5.29 10.55 -28.88
CA TYR A 343 5.12 12.00 -28.82
C TYR A 343 5.87 12.67 -29.96
N HIS A 344 5.23 13.65 -30.57
CA HIS A 344 5.78 14.50 -31.61
C HIS A 344 5.97 15.92 -31.07
N TYR A 345 7.14 16.47 -31.33
CA TYR A 345 7.55 17.79 -30.88
C TYR A 345 7.83 18.72 -32.05
N ALA A 346 7.62 20.00 -31.82
CA ALA A 346 8.08 21.09 -32.68
C ALA A 346 8.61 22.23 -31.82
N ILE A 347 9.57 22.99 -32.35
CA ILE A 347 10.03 24.23 -31.71
C ILE A 347 9.75 25.43 -32.62
N ILE A 348 9.04 26.43 -32.10
CA ILE A 348 8.68 27.64 -32.85
C ILE A 348 9.43 28.82 -32.26
N PRO A 349 10.25 29.56 -33.05
CA PRO A 349 10.93 30.73 -32.52
C PRO A 349 9.92 31.84 -32.25
N PHE A 350 10.17 32.57 -31.17
CA PHE A 350 9.40 33.75 -30.83
C PHE A 350 10.32 34.90 -30.46
N ASN A 351 9.81 36.12 -30.60
CA ASN A 351 10.37 37.29 -29.97
C ASN A 351 9.37 37.88 -28.99
N ARG A 352 9.88 38.53 -27.96
CA ARG A 352 9.07 39.35 -27.06
C ARG A 352 9.89 40.50 -26.49
N GLY A 353 9.19 41.58 -26.20
CA GLY A 353 9.65 42.62 -25.30
C GLY A 353 9.50 42.22 -23.83
N SER A 354 9.29 43.22 -22.99
CA SER A 354 9.12 43.06 -21.55
C SER A 354 7.72 42.60 -21.12
N ASP A 355 6.72 42.73 -21.99
CA ASP A 355 5.32 42.39 -21.75
C ASP A 355 4.87 41.23 -22.65
N ASP A 356 4.04 40.33 -22.14
CA ASP A 356 3.55 39.17 -22.90
C ASP A 356 2.65 39.58 -24.07
N GLN A 357 2.04 40.78 -24.06
CA GLN A 357 1.28 41.29 -25.21
C GLN A 357 2.16 41.61 -26.43
N THR A 358 3.48 41.49 -26.31
CA THR A 358 4.43 41.73 -27.40
C THR A 358 4.90 40.44 -28.10
N TYR A 359 4.40 39.26 -27.71
CA TYR A 359 4.79 38.01 -28.37
C TYR A 359 4.59 38.09 -29.88
N ASN A 360 5.62 37.66 -30.62
CA ASN A 360 5.55 37.51 -32.07
C ASN A 360 6.18 36.16 -32.45
N PHE A 361 5.39 35.28 -33.04
CA PHE A 361 5.76 33.90 -33.38
C PHE A 361 5.97 33.75 -34.88
N LEU A 362 7.05 33.10 -35.30
CA LEU A 362 7.22 32.73 -36.70
C LEU A 362 6.43 31.43 -36.99
N THR A 363 5.19 31.56 -37.46
CA THR A 363 4.26 30.42 -37.65
C THR A 363 4.27 29.83 -39.06
N THR A 364 5.15 30.32 -39.94
CA THR A 364 5.29 29.82 -41.32
C THR A 364 5.90 28.41 -41.37
N THR A 365 5.80 27.76 -42.52
CA THR A 365 6.42 26.44 -42.74
C THR A 365 7.95 26.49 -42.58
N GLY A 366 8.56 25.46 -42.00
CA GLY A 366 10.02 25.31 -41.92
C GLY A 366 10.57 25.06 -40.52
N PHE A 367 9.73 25.04 -39.49
CA PHE A 367 10.13 24.66 -38.13
C PHE A 367 10.54 23.18 -38.05
N PRO A 368 11.55 22.83 -37.26
CA PRO A 368 11.97 21.44 -37.13
C PRO A 368 11.01 20.66 -36.21
N THR A 369 10.77 19.41 -36.58
CA THR A 369 9.96 18.46 -35.81
C THR A 369 10.80 17.24 -35.42
N GLY A 370 10.51 16.64 -34.28
CA GLY A 370 11.12 15.39 -33.82
C GLY A 370 10.07 14.51 -33.14
N SER A 371 10.33 13.22 -33.03
CA SER A 371 9.42 12.33 -32.30
C SER A 371 10.17 11.20 -31.62
N ALA A 372 9.67 10.76 -30.49
CA ALA A 372 10.17 9.58 -29.78
C ALA A 372 9.01 8.83 -29.15
N THR A 373 9.17 7.52 -29.01
CA THR A 373 8.26 6.66 -28.25
C THR A 373 8.90 6.42 -26.89
N THR A 374 8.19 6.79 -25.82
CA THR A 374 8.61 6.43 -24.46
C THR A 374 8.69 4.91 -24.34
N PRO A 375 9.73 4.35 -23.71
CA PRO A 375 9.75 2.93 -23.35
C PRO A 375 8.51 2.56 -22.53
N ASP A 376 8.12 1.29 -22.59
CA ASP A 376 7.12 0.76 -21.68
C ASP A 376 7.67 0.66 -20.25
N ILE A 377 6.80 0.55 -19.25
CA ILE A 377 7.21 0.23 -17.89
C ILE A 377 7.38 -1.29 -17.78
N ILE A 378 8.46 -1.73 -17.13
CA ILE A 378 8.76 -3.15 -16.93
C ILE A 378 8.77 -3.45 -15.43
N ALA A 379 8.06 -4.50 -15.02
CA ALA A 379 8.18 -5.11 -13.70
C ALA A 379 9.15 -6.29 -13.75
N GLN A 380 10.16 -6.29 -12.89
CA GLN A 380 11.13 -7.36 -12.75
C GLN A 380 10.86 -8.19 -11.50
N PHE A 381 10.43 -9.43 -11.71
CA PHE A 381 10.20 -10.41 -10.66
C PHE A 381 11.46 -11.27 -10.48
N THR A 382 11.95 -11.32 -9.24
CA THR A 382 13.12 -12.11 -8.85
C THR A 382 12.69 -13.18 -7.85
N PRO A 383 12.71 -14.47 -8.23
CA PRO A 383 12.38 -15.57 -7.33
C PRO A 383 13.30 -15.59 -6.10
N ILE A 384 12.73 -15.90 -4.94
CA ILE A 384 13.50 -16.13 -3.70
C ILE A 384 13.85 -17.62 -3.64
N SER A 385 15.15 -17.92 -3.48
CA SER A 385 15.65 -19.30 -3.47
C SER A 385 15.17 -20.09 -2.24
N ALA A 386 15.00 -21.40 -2.41
CA ALA A 386 14.66 -22.31 -1.32
C ALA A 386 15.67 -22.21 -0.17
N GLY A 387 15.18 -22.23 1.07
CA GLY A 387 16.00 -22.09 2.28
C GLY A 387 16.42 -20.66 2.61
N THR A 388 16.08 -19.68 1.77
CA THR A 388 16.18 -18.28 2.16
C THR A 388 14.95 -17.94 2.97
N ALA A 389 15.13 -17.69 4.28
CA ALA A 389 14.02 -17.33 5.16
C ALA A 389 13.16 -16.20 4.54
N PRO A 390 11.82 -16.29 4.59
CA PRO A 390 11.01 -17.33 5.22
C PRO A 390 10.69 -18.54 4.32
N VAL A 391 11.22 -18.63 3.09
CA VAL A 391 10.94 -19.75 2.16
C VAL A 391 11.53 -21.04 2.70
N LEU A 392 10.67 -22.04 2.92
CA LEU A 392 11.06 -23.31 3.52
C LEU A 392 12.09 -24.07 2.67
N LEU A 393 13.15 -24.54 3.33
CA LEU A 393 14.20 -25.37 2.74
C LEU A 393 13.70 -26.76 2.31
N PRO A 394 13.01 -27.56 3.17
CA PRO A 394 12.59 -28.90 2.79
C PRO A 394 11.57 -28.86 1.67
N THR A 395 11.51 -29.88 0.83
CA THR A 395 10.45 -30.06 -0.17
C THR A 395 9.38 -31.04 0.31
N VAL A 396 9.39 -31.37 1.60
CA VAL A 396 8.38 -32.21 2.23
C VAL A 396 7.42 -31.30 2.97
N LEU A 397 6.13 -31.47 2.71
CA LEU A 397 5.04 -30.82 3.41
C LEU A 397 4.33 -31.87 4.25
N GLU A 398 4.34 -31.70 5.57
CA GLU A 398 3.67 -32.63 6.48
C GLU A 398 2.15 -32.40 6.43
N ALA A 399 1.39 -33.49 6.55
CA ALA A 399 -0.07 -33.46 6.60
C ALA A 399 -0.55 -32.48 7.67
N GLY A 400 -1.64 -31.75 7.44
CA GLY A 400 -2.19 -30.81 8.44
C GLY A 400 -1.33 -29.58 8.76
N SER A 401 -0.10 -29.47 8.24
CA SER A 401 0.76 -28.32 8.52
C SER A 401 0.20 -27.03 7.94
N THR A 402 0.14 -25.98 8.76
CA THR A 402 -0.39 -24.66 8.36
C THR A 402 0.71 -23.62 8.14
N SER A 403 0.42 -22.59 7.34
CA SER A 403 1.29 -21.43 7.11
C SER A 403 2.66 -21.79 6.55
N ARG A 404 2.72 -22.72 5.59
CA ARG A 404 3.97 -23.16 4.95
C ARG A 404 4.32 -22.25 3.78
N VAL A 405 5.41 -21.47 3.91
CA VAL A 405 5.89 -20.58 2.84
C VAL A 405 6.60 -21.36 1.74
N VAL A 406 5.85 -21.74 0.70
CA VAL A 406 6.35 -22.63 -0.35
C VAL A 406 7.12 -21.89 -1.45
N LEU A 407 6.76 -20.64 -1.76
CA LEU A 407 7.37 -19.85 -2.83
C LEU A 407 7.42 -18.37 -2.42
N GLY A 408 8.47 -17.66 -2.82
CA GLY A 408 8.54 -16.21 -2.67
C GLY A 408 9.18 -15.55 -3.86
N PHE A 409 8.90 -14.26 -4.04
CA PHE A 409 9.56 -13.43 -5.04
C PHE A 409 9.65 -11.98 -4.53
N SER A 410 10.67 -11.27 -5.00
CA SER A 410 10.70 -9.82 -4.92
C SER A 410 10.36 -9.22 -6.28
N VAL A 411 9.68 -8.09 -6.31
CA VAL A 411 9.39 -7.34 -7.54
C VAL A 411 9.89 -5.90 -7.44
N THR A 412 10.51 -5.43 -8.51
CA THR A 412 10.86 -4.01 -8.73
C THR A 412 10.25 -3.57 -10.06
N SER A 413 10.14 -2.27 -10.30
CA SER A 413 9.67 -1.75 -11.57
C SER A 413 10.36 -0.45 -11.98
N SER A 414 10.53 -0.26 -13.30
CA SER A 414 11.07 0.98 -13.88
C SER A 414 10.14 2.19 -13.79
N GLY A 415 8.93 2.01 -13.27
CA GLY A 415 7.91 3.04 -13.04
C GLY A 415 6.82 2.50 -12.11
N THR A 416 5.86 3.34 -11.73
CA THR A 416 4.76 2.89 -10.87
C THR A 416 3.79 2.00 -11.64
N GLN A 417 3.57 0.78 -11.17
CA GLN A 417 2.58 -0.16 -11.70
C GLN A 417 1.73 -0.73 -10.55
N VAL A 418 0.62 -1.40 -10.89
CA VAL A 418 -0.27 -2.06 -9.94
C VAL A 418 -0.45 -3.52 -10.37
N ILE A 419 -0.27 -4.45 -9.42
CA ILE A 419 -0.62 -5.86 -9.61
C ILE A 419 -2.14 -5.99 -9.52
N ASN A 420 -2.75 -6.56 -10.56
CA ASN A 420 -4.17 -6.91 -10.58
C ASN A 420 -4.38 -8.34 -10.13
N ASP A 421 -3.60 -9.29 -10.63
CA ASP A 421 -3.75 -10.70 -10.30
C ASP A 421 -2.40 -11.43 -10.29
N LEU A 422 -2.30 -12.44 -9.45
CA LEU A 422 -1.25 -13.45 -9.46
C LEU A 422 -1.88 -14.82 -9.65
N ASN A 423 -1.47 -15.54 -10.68
CA ASN A 423 -1.97 -16.85 -11.04
C ASN A 423 -0.82 -17.86 -11.01
N PHE A 424 -0.78 -18.64 -9.94
CA PHE A 424 0.11 -19.76 -9.78
C PHE A 424 -0.43 -20.95 -10.56
N THR A 425 0.45 -21.68 -11.23
CA THR A 425 0.12 -22.94 -11.88
C THR A 425 0.46 -24.09 -10.94
N TYR A 426 -0.53 -24.91 -10.62
CA TYR A 426 -0.32 -26.14 -9.88
C TYR A 426 -0.33 -27.36 -10.80
N THR A 427 0.52 -28.33 -10.45
CA THR A 427 0.52 -29.67 -11.05
C THR A 427 0.35 -30.70 -9.95
N GLY A 428 -0.49 -31.72 -10.18
CA GLY A 428 -0.77 -32.76 -9.18
C GLY A 428 -1.74 -32.37 -8.08
N LEU A 429 -2.22 -31.12 -8.03
CA LEU A 429 -3.20 -30.65 -7.05
C LEU A 429 -4.59 -31.26 -7.31
N THR A 430 -5.13 -31.94 -6.30
CA THR A 430 -6.45 -32.60 -6.32
C THR A 430 -7.23 -32.36 -5.03
N SER A 431 -6.58 -32.41 -3.87
CA SER A 431 -7.15 -32.11 -2.54
C SER A 431 -6.09 -31.97 -1.42
N GLN A 432 -4.81 -31.86 -1.81
CA GLN A 432 -3.67 -31.86 -0.88
C GLN A 432 -3.47 -30.54 -0.14
N ILE A 433 -4.03 -29.45 -0.67
CA ILE A 433 -3.98 -28.11 -0.07
C ILE A 433 -5.40 -27.75 0.33
N THR A 434 -5.57 -27.14 1.50
CA THR A 434 -6.89 -26.69 1.99
C THR A 434 -7.08 -25.19 1.81
N ASN A 435 -5.99 -24.42 1.98
CA ASN A 435 -6.01 -22.97 1.91
C ASN A 435 -4.72 -22.44 1.31
N GLU A 436 -4.84 -21.32 0.63
CA GLU A 436 -3.73 -20.62 0.00
C GLU A 436 -3.75 -19.16 0.42
N TYR A 437 -2.58 -18.57 0.59
CA TYR A 437 -2.46 -17.20 1.04
C TYR A 437 -1.36 -16.47 0.28
N ILE A 438 -1.58 -15.17 0.09
CA ILE A 438 -0.50 -14.25 -0.27
C ILE A 438 -0.17 -13.42 0.95
N TYR A 439 1.10 -13.46 1.32
CA TYR A 439 1.68 -12.62 2.34
C TYR A 439 2.57 -11.54 1.69
N TYR A 440 2.57 -10.35 2.28
CA TYR A 440 3.33 -9.19 1.85
C TYR A 440 4.22 -8.68 2.99
N ALA A 441 5.53 -8.58 2.71
CA ALA A 441 6.53 -8.13 3.68
C ALA A 441 7.03 -6.70 3.42
N GLY A 442 6.34 -5.93 2.58
CA GLY A 442 6.77 -4.57 2.27
C GLY A 442 8.10 -4.58 1.53
N THR A 443 9.03 -3.78 2.05
CA THR A 443 10.41 -3.64 1.55
C THR A 443 11.42 -4.46 2.36
N THR A 444 10.96 -5.32 3.29
CA THR A 444 11.84 -6.06 4.21
C THR A 444 12.01 -7.50 3.75
N SER A 445 13.22 -7.83 3.27
CA SER A 445 13.59 -9.21 2.96
C SER A 445 13.69 -10.06 4.22
N GLY A 446 13.46 -11.36 4.11
CA GLY A 446 13.76 -12.31 5.20
C GLY A 446 12.59 -12.62 6.14
N THR A 447 11.46 -11.91 6.00
CA THR A 447 10.29 -12.02 6.88
C THR A 447 9.05 -12.35 6.07
N ILE A 448 8.07 -13.04 6.68
CA ILE A 448 6.81 -13.39 6.01
C ILE A 448 5.88 -12.19 5.85
N GLY A 449 5.94 -11.21 6.76
CA GLY A 449 5.08 -10.04 6.71
C GLY A 449 3.63 -10.34 7.14
N SER A 450 2.66 -9.69 6.49
CA SER A 450 1.24 -9.81 6.80
C SER A 450 0.47 -10.50 5.68
N GLN A 451 -0.55 -11.28 6.03
CA GLN A 451 -1.48 -11.85 5.07
C GLN A 451 -2.27 -10.72 4.38
N ILE A 452 -2.29 -10.70 3.05
CA ILE A 452 -3.06 -9.74 2.26
C ILE A 452 -4.19 -10.39 1.46
N LEU A 453 -4.09 -11.69 1.19
CA LEU A 453 -5.12 -12.49 0.54
C LEU A 453 -5.21 -13.87 1.18
N ASN A 454 -6.41 -14.41 1.21
CA ASN A 454 -6.71 -15.79 1.54
C ASN A 454 -7.65 -16.38 0.47
N ASP A 455 -7.39 -17.62 0.10
CA ASP A 455 -8.25 -18.40 -0.75
C ASP A 455 -8.45 -19.79 -0.14
N ASN A 456 -9.73 -20.15 0.05
CA ASN A 456 -10.13 -21.44 0.59
C ASN A 456 -10.54 -22.41 -0.53
N SER A 457 -10.34 -22.04 -1.79
CA SER A 457 -10.59 -22.87 -2.98
C SER A 457 -9.31 -23.02 -3.80
N PRO A 458 -8.32 -23.81 -3.34
CA PRO A 458 -6.98 -23.86 -3.93
C PRO A 458 -6.98 -24.08 -5.45
N ASP A 459 -6.81 -23.00 -6.21
CA ASP A 459 -6.75 -22.99 -7.67
C ASP A 459 -5.55 -22.19 -8.20
N GLY A 460 -4.85 -21.49 -7.31
CA GLY A 460 -3.67 -20.68 -7.60
C GLY A 460 -4.01 -19.28 -8.08
N SER A 461 -5.27 -18.88 -8.14
CA SER A 461 -5.71 -17.58 -8.64
C SER A 461 -5.96 -16.58 -7.51
N PHE A 462 -5.19 -15.50 -7.52
CA PHE A 462 -5.29 -14.43 -6.52
C PHE A 462 -5.60 -13.11 -7.17
N SER A 463 -6.81 -12.59 -6.93
CA SER A 463 -7.17 -11.24 -7.36
C SER A 463 -6.85 -10.18 -6.31
N PHE A 464 -6.15 -9.13 -6.74
CA PHE A 464 -5.71 -8.01 -5.89
C PHE A 464 -6.76 -6.89 -5.85
N GLY A 465 -7.98 -7.14 -6.30
CA GLY A 465 -9.10 -6.18 -6.25
C GLY A 465 -9.37 -5.65 -4.84
N SER A 466 -9.31 -6.52 -3.82
CA SER A 466 -9.52 -6.20 -2.40
C SER A 466 -8.27 -5.74 -1.66
N VAL A 467 -7.07 -5.90 -2.24
CA VAL A 467 -5.79 -5.53 -1.62
C VAL A 467 -5.64 -4.01 -1.56
N ALA A 468 -5.14 -3.51 -0.43
CA ALA A 468 -4.88 -2.09 -0.22
C ALA A 468 -3.93 -1.53 -1.28
N ALA A 469 -4.18 -0.29 -1.73
CA ALA A 469 -3.41 0.30 -2.84
C ALA A 469 -1.89 0.23 -2.63
N GLY A 470 -1.40 0.56 -1.43
CA GLY A 470 0.03 0.54 -1.12
C GLY A 470 0.69 -0.85 -1.18
N ASP A 471 -0.09 -1.93 -1.01
CA ASP A 471 0.41 -3.30 -0.96
C ASP A 471 0.36 -4.00 -2.32
N LYS A 472 -0.29 -3.39 -3.32
CA LYS A 472 -0.33 -3.86 -4.71
C LYS A 472 0.40 -2.95 -5.69
N THR A 473 0.80 -1.76 -5.24
CA THR A 473 1.63 -0.84 -6.02
C THR A 473 3.09 -1.26 -5.95
N ILE A 474 3.71 -1.38 -7.13
CA ILE A 474 5.13 -1.69 -7.30
C ILE A 474 5.84 -0.51 -7.97
N ASP A 475 7.10 -0.30 -7.59
CA ASP A 475 7.94 0.80 -8.05
C ASP A 475 9.41 0.37 -8.05
N ALA A 476 10.35 1.32 -8.13
CA ALA A 476 11.79 1.03 -8.15
C ALA A 476 12.30 0.33 -6.86
N THR A 477 11.54 0.38 -5.77
CA THR A 477 11.84 -0.27 -4.49
C THR A 477 11.37 -1.71 -4.51
N ALA A 478 12.25 -2.64 -4.12
CA ALA A 478 11.91 -4.06 -4.05
C ALA A 478 10.76 -4.30 -3.06
N LYS A 479 9.72 -5.00 -3.53
CA LYS A 479 8.55 -5.44 -2.77
C LYS A 479 8.55 -6.96 -2.67
N TYR A 480 8.29 -7.52 -1.49
CA TYR A 480 8.41 -8.95 -1.23
C TYR A 480 7.05 -9.61 -1.00
N TYR A 481 6.76 -10.66 -1.77
CA TYR A 481 5.53 -11.44 -1.69
C TYR A 481 5.85 -12.92 -1.53
N TYR A 482 4.97 -13.62 -0.81
CA TYR A 482 5.13 -15.03 -0.48
C TYR A 482 3.82 -15.78 -0.66
N LEU A 483 3.88 -16.91 -1.38
CA LEU A 483 2.81 -17.89 -1.42
C LEU A 483 2.96 -18.82 -0.22
N VAL A 484 1.88 -18.93 0.54
CA VAL A 484 1.81 -19.71 1.76
C VAL A 484 0.64 -20.68 1.63
N LEU A 485 0.85 -21.95 2.01
CA LEU A 485 -0.16 -23.00 1.88
C LEU A 485 -0.46 -23.63 3.24
N ASP A 486 -1.71 -24.07 3.41
CA ASP A 486 -2.11 -25.03 4.43
C ASP A 486 -2.30 -26.40 3.77
N VAL A 487 -1.78 -27.43 4.42
CA VAL A 487 -1.72 -28.79 3.89
C VAL A 487 -2.87 -29.61 4.44
N SER A 488 -3.52 -30.38 3.58
CA SER A 488 -4.62 -31.26 3.95
C SER A 488 -4.16 -32.36 4.88
N ASP A 489 -5.00 -32.65 5.87
CA ASP A 489 -4.87 -33.72 6.83
C ASP A 489 -4.84 -35.14 6.24
N ASN A 490 -5.24 -35.29 4.97
CA ASN A 490 -5.38 -36.59 4.31
C ASN A 490 -4.15 -36.96 3.45
N VAL A 491 -3.13 -36.10 3.38
CA VAL A 491 -1.92 -36.39 2.60
C VAL A 491 -0.99 -37.34 3.35
N THR A 492 -0.15 -38.03 2.58
CA THR A 492 0.69 -39.15 3.03
C THR A 492 1.92 -39.27 2.13
N SER A 493 2.88 -40.13 2.48
CA SER A 493 4.06 -40.44 1.65
C SER A 493 3.74 -40.99 0.25
N ILE A 494 2.55 -41.55 0.05
CA ILE A 494 2.07 -42.06 -1.25
C ILE A 494 1.21 -41.05 -2.00
N THR A 495 0.87 -39.92 -1.38
CA THR A 495 0.10 -38.86 -2.03
C THR A 495 0.96 -38.20 -3.10
N ASN A 496 0.40 -38.06 -4.30
CA ASN A 496 1.10 -37.40 -5.41
C ASN A 496 1.55 -36.00 -4.97
N GLY A 497 2.84 -35.71 -5.22
CA GLY A 497 3.41 -34.40 -4.93
C GLY A 497 2.75 -33.28 -5.74
N ILE A 498 2.91 -32.05 -5.25
CA ILE A 498 2.45 -30.85 -5.94
C ILE A 498 3.63 -30.10 -6.56
N GLY A 499 3.49 -29.66 -7.80
CA GLY A 499 4.38 -28.65 -8.39
C GLY A 499 3.71 -27.30 -8.32
N VAL A 500 4.43 -26.29 -7.83
CA VAL A 500 3.99 -24.91 -7.65
C VAL A 500 4.84 -24.01 -8.53
N GLN A 501 4.22 -23.31 -9.48
CA GLN A 501 4.92 -22.42 -10.40
C GLN A 501 4.29 -21.03 -10.45
N LEU A 502 5.12 -20.00 -10.48
CA LEU A 502 4.76 -18.67 -10.96
C LEU A 502 5.68 -18.29 -12.13
N ASN A 503 5.09 -17.82 -13.21
CA ASN A 503 5.80 -17.38 -14.41
C ASN A 503 5.25 -16.03 -14.89
N GLN A 504 5.87 -15.50 -15.95
CA GLN A 504 5.47 -14.22 -16.56
C GLN A 504 3.96 -14.15 -16.90
N SER A 505 3.37 -15.20 -17.50
CA SER A 505 1.95 -15.20 -17.85
C SER A 505 1.01 -15.28 -16.65
N GLY A 506 1.52 -15.71 -15.49
CA GLY A 506 0.78 -15.74 -14.24
C GLY A 506 0.61 -14.35 -13.60
N VAL A 507 1.34 -13.33 -14.04
CA VAL A 507 1.28 -11.99 -13.44
C VAL A 507 0.47 -11.05 -14.34
N ILE A 508 -0.60 -10.48 -13.80
CA ILE A 508 -1.43 -9.49 -14.49
C ILE A 508 -1.21 -8.13 -13.84
N LEU A 509 -0.74 -7.15 -14.63
CA LEU A 509 -0.56 -5.77 -14.20
C LEU A 509 -1.63 -4.87 -14.83
N ALA A 510 -1.95 -3.75 -14.17
CA ALA A 510 -2.89 -2.77 -14.70
C ALA A 510 -2.38 -2.05 -15.98
N SER A 511 -1.06 -1.89 -16.08
CA SER A 511 -0.36 -1.28 -17.22
C SER A 511 1.07 -1.80 -17.25
N GLY A 512 1.75 -1.69 -18.39
CA GLY A 512 3.14 -2.11 -18.57
C GLY A 512 3.31 -3.61 -18.78
N THR A 513 4.55 -4.08 -18.69
CA THR A 513 4.93 -5.47 -18.98
C THR A 513 5.72 -6.10 -17.83
N VAL A 514 5.71 -7.42 -17.80
CA VAL A 514 6.48 -8.22 -16.84
C VAL A 514 7.71 -8.78 -17.55
N SER A 515 8.90 -8.70 -16.95
CA SER A 515 10.10 -9.32 -17.52
C SER A 515 9.98 -10.84 -17.51
N ALA A 516 10.65 -11.55 -18.40
CA ALA A 516 10.67 -13.01 -18.37
C ALA A 516 11.26 -13.54 -17.04
N PHE A 517 10.50 -14.39 -16.35
CA PHE A 517 10.94 -15.10 -15.14
C PHE A 517 10.19 -16.43 -15.01
N SER A 518 10.74 -17.34 -14.20
CA SER A 518 10.05 -18.56 -13.79
C SER A 518 10.55 -18.96 -12.40
N SER A 519 9.63 -19.24 -11.50
CA SER A 519 9.89 -19.86 -10.20
C SER A 519 9.06 -21.14 -10.13
N ASN A 520 9.69 -22.28 -9.90
CA ASN A 520 9.03 -23.56 -9.82
C ASN A 520 9.61 -24.38 -8.65
N ARG A 521 8.75 -25.00 -7.86
CA ARG A 521 9.14 -25.94 -6.80
C ARG A 521 8.18 -27.12 -6.76
N THR A 522 8.71 -28.31 -6.50
CA THR A 522 7.92 -29.51 -6.30
C THR A 522 8.01 -29.94 -4.85
N PHE A 523 6.87 -30.32 -4.28
CA PHE A 523 6.73 -30.79 -2.92
C PHE A 523 6.18 -32.21 -2.90
N THR A 524 6.70 -33.03 -2.01
CA THR A 524 6.14 -34.33 -1.61
C THR A 524 5.46 -34.18 -0.26
N PHE A 525 4.66 -35.16 0.13
CA PHE A 525 3.93 -35.14 1.39
C PHE A 525 4.38 -36.27 2.32
N ASN A 526 4.25 -36.07 3.62
CA ASN A 526 4.49 -37.08 4.65
C ASN A 526 3.59 -36.84 5.88
N THR A 527 3.65 -37.77 6.83
CA THR A 527 3.20 -37.58 8.22
C THR A 527 4.44 -37.43 9.11
N SER A 528 4.29 -36.78 10.26
CA SER A 528 5.32 -36.64 11.28
C SER A 528 5.89 -38.00 11.68
N GLN A 529 7.19 -38.04 11.94
CA GLN A 529 7.90 -39.22 12.44
C GLN A 529 8.52 -38.97 13.81
N GLU A 530 8.05 -37.94 14.52
CA GLU A 530 8.65 -37.44 15.76
C GLU A 530 8.16 -38.20 17.01
N SER A 531 7.10 -39.00 16.91
CA SER A 531 6.59 -39.79 18.04
C SER A 531 7.65 -40.72 18.62
N ASP A 532 7.63 -40.88 19.94
CA ASP A 532 8.57 -41.73 20.66
C ASP A 532 7.94 -42.53 21.80
N ILE A 533 8.68 -43.54 22.26
CA ILE A 533 8.36 -44.30 23.46
C ILE A 533 9.53 -44.23 24.43
N VAL A 534 9.27 -43.84 25.66
CA VAL A 534 10.29 -43.64 26.68
C VAL A 534 10.01 -44.46 27.93
N PHE A 535 11.09 -44.84 28.62
CA PHE A 535 11.04 -45.44 29.94
C PHE A 535 11.30 -44.35 30.99
N PRO A 536 10.28 -43.85 31.70
CA PRO A 536 10.44 -42.82 32.74
C PRO A 536 11.12 -43.34 34.04
N ASN A 537 11.45 -44.63 34.13
CA ASN A 537 11.91 -45.33 35.35
C ASN A 537 10.86 -45.43 36.46
N ASP A 538 9.57 -45.46 36.12
CA ASP A 538 8.48 -45.80 37.04
C ASP A 538 7.92 -47.23 36.74
N GLY A 539 7.13 -47.77 37.68
CA GLY A 539 6.39 -49.02 37.48
C GLY A 539 7.11 -50.35 37.64
N THR A 540 8.43 -50.42 37.85
CA THR A 540 9.12 -51.71 38.02
C THR A 540 8.93 -52.29 39.44
N SER A 541 8.82 -53.62 39.54
CA SER A 541 8.75 -54.29 40.84
C SER A 541 10.14 -54.63 41.32
N ALA A 542 10.59 -54.13 42.47
CA ALA A 542 11.93 -54.47 42.98
C ALA A 542 12.11 -55.99 43.17
N THR A 543 11.08 -56.65 43.71
CA THR A 543 11.07 -58.08 44.04
C THR A 543 9.82 -58.73 43.47
N ILE A 544 9.97 -59.88 42.82
CA ILE A 544 8.87 -60.66 42.26
C ILE A 544 8.65 -61.88 43.17
N ALA A 545 7.68 -61.77 44.07
CA ALA A 545 7.18 -62.89 44.87
C ALA A 545 6.31 -63.82 43.99
N TYR A 546 6.96 -64.56 43.09
CA TYR A 546 6.33 -65.22 41.95
C TYR A 546 5.16 -66.16 42.31
N ARG A 547 5.17 -66.75 43.52
CA ARG A 547 4.09 -67.61 44.06
C ARG A 547 2.72 -66.93 44.09
N SER A 548 2.70 -65.62 44.29
CA SER A 548 1.47 -64.83 44.34
C SER A 548 0.89 -64.55 42.95
N TYR A 549 1.62 -64.89 41.88
CA TYR A 549 1.33 -64.46 40.52
C TYR A 549 1.47 -65.61 39.52
N GLN A 550 0.83 -66.76 39.77
CA GLN A 550 0.98 -67.97 38.93
C GLN A 550 -0.19 -68.22 37.96
N GLY A 551 -1.02 -67.20 37.73
CA GLY A 551 -2.25 -67.32 36.96
C GLY A 551 -2.08 -67.83 35.53
N THR A 552 -3.02 -68.66 35.07
CA THR A 552 -3.11 -69.10 33.67
C THR A 552 -3.55 -67.98 32.74
N SER A 553 -4.14 -66.92 33.28
CA SER A 553 -4.53 -65.71 32.58
C SER A 553 -4.28 -64.49 33.47
N ILE A 554 -4.20 -63.31 32.89
CA ILE A 554 -4.10 -62.02 33.58
C ILE A 554 -5.47 -61.34 33.51
N GLY A 555 -6.09 -61.09 34.66
CA GLY A 555 -7.45 -60.56 34.72
C GLY A 555 -7.50 -59.04 34.52
N PRO A 556 -8.63 -58.50 33.99
CA PRO A 556 -8.82 -57.05 33.93
C PRO A 556 -8.93 -56.46 35.35
N GLY A 557 -8.48 -55.21 35.53
CA GLY A 557 -8.64 -54.48 36.80
C GLY A 557 -7.66 -54.87 37.90
N GLN A 558 -6.53 -55.49 37.55
CA GLN A 558 -5.41 -55.78 38.46
C GLN A 558 -5.82 -56.49 39.78
N PRO A 559 -6.45 -57.68 39.74
CA PRO A 559 -6.85 -58.35 40.97
C PRO A 559 -5.64 -58.66 41.85
N ALA A 560 -5.75 -58.40 43.14
CA ALA A 560 -4.68 -58.65 44.09
C ALA A 560 -4.55 -60.16 44.41
N PRO A 561 -3.33 -60.66 44.69
CA PRO A 561 -3.15 -62.02 45.21
C PRO A 561 -4.03 -62.29 46.44
N PRO A 562 -4.58 -63.50 46.61
CA PRO A 562 -4.26 -64.75 45.93
C PRO A 562 -5.11 -65.04 44.68
N ASP A 563 -5.70 -64.03 44.04
CA ASP A 563 -6.52 -64.23 42.85
C ASP A 563 -5.77 -64.99 41.74
N ALA A 564 -6.45 -65.94 41.11
CA ALA A 564 -5.87 -66.78 40.06
C ALA A 564 -5.53 -66.00 38.77
N ALA A 565 -5.99 -64.75 38.67
CA ALA A 565 -5.73 -63.84 37.56
C ALA A 565 -4.81 -62.68 37.96
N ALA A 566 -4.21 -62.72 39.16
CA ALA A 566 -3.27 -61.71 39.63
C ALA A 566 -2.00 -61.67 38.77
N SER A 567 -1.57 -60.45 38.47
CA SER A 567 -0.33 -60.15 37.76
C SER A 567 0.44 -59.05 38.47
N ILE A 568 1.73 -58.93 38.14
CA ILE A 568 2.61 -57.91 38.68
C ILE A 568 3.18 -57.05 37.55
N SER A 569 3.41 -55.77 37.85
CA SER A 569 4.03 -54.83 36.94
C SER A 569 5.51 -55.12 36.74
N LEU A 570 5.95 -55.18 35.49
CA LEU A 570 7.35 -55.29 35.09
C LEU A 570 7.92 -53.95 34.61
N ALA A 571 7.14 -53.09 33.96
CA ALA A 571 7.62 -51.81 33.44
C ALA A 571 6.46 -50.89 33.01
N ASP A 572 6.62 -49.59 33.22
CA ASP A 572 5.77 -48.55 32.63
C ASP A 572 6.52 -47.84 31.50
N PHE A 573 5.82 -47.56 30.40
CA PHE A 573 6.35 -46.77 29.30
C PHE A 573 5.36 -45.66 28.93
N ILE A 574 5.90 -44.53 28.47
CA ILE A 574 5.10 -43.41 27.97
C ILE A 574 5.30 -43.33 26.47
N ILE A 575 4.21 -43.38 25.71
CA ILE A 575 4.17 -43.08 24.29
C ILE A 575 3.81 -41.59 24.16
N ARG A 576 4.59 -40.84 23.37
CA ARG A 576 4.39 -39.40 23.18
C ARG A 576 4.26 -39.08 21.70
N ASP A 577 3.23 -38.33 21.37
CA ASP A 577 3.03 -37.74 20.06
C ASP A 577 3.87 -36.45 19.96
N GLY A 578 4.70 -36.32 18.91
CA GLY A 578 5.72 -35.26 18.79
C GLY A 578 6.95 -35.39 19.69
N GLY A 579 7.16 -36.56 20.30
CA GLY A 579 8.41 -36.90 21.00
C GLY A 579 8.69 -36.05 22.26
N SER A 580 9.95 -35.67 22.47
CA SER A 580 10.36 -34.90 23.66
C SER A 580 9.83 -33.48 23.71
N ASP A 581 9.57 -32.89 22.54
CA ASP A 581 9.16 -31.50 22.41
C ASP A 581 7.66 -31.35 22.70
N GLY A 582 6.91 -32.47 22.70
CA GLY A 582 5.49 -32.53 23.02
C GLY A 582 4.61 -31.88 21.96
N THR A 583 5.19 -31.45 20.85
CA THR A 583 4.46 -30.96 19.69
C THR A 583 5.14 -31.38 18.39
N ASP A 584 4.38 -31.73 17.37
CA ASP A 584 4.91 -31.89 16.01
C ASP A 584 4.13 -31.09 14.95
N SER A 585 4.53 -31.26 13.69
CA SER A 585 4.05 -30.44 12.58
C SER A 585 2.84 -31.00 11.85
N ASP A 586 2.34 -32.19 12.20
CA ASP A 586 1.33 -32.88 11.37
C ASP A 586 -0.11 -32.85 11.89
N ASN A 587 -0.31 -32.40 13.14
CA ASN A 587 -1.63 -32.30 13.77
C ASN A 587 -2.42 -33.64 13.71
N LYS A 588 -1.71 -34.77 13.75
CA LYS A 588 -2.26 -36.12 13.79
C LYS A 588 -2.00 -36.74 15.15
N ALA A 589 -2.90 -37.65 15.53
CA ALA A 589 -2.65 -38.56 16.63
C ALA A 589 -1.64 -39.64 16.22
N THR A 590 -0.92 -40.24 17.16
CA THR A 590 -0.16 -41.48 16.94
C THR A 590 -1.05 -42.69 17.24
N ASN A 591 -1.33 -43.53 16.24
CA ASN A 591 -2.13 -44.75 16.42
C ASN A 591 -1.25 -46.01 16.40
N VAL A 592 -0.89 -46.56 17.56
CA VAL A 592 -0.02 -47.73 17.66
C VAL A 592 -0.77 -49.03 17.39
N THR A 593 -0.28 -49.81 16.43
CA THR A 593 -0.87 -51.08 15.97
C THR A 593 -0.09 -52.31 16.45
N SER A 594 1.19 -52.16 16.77
CA SER A 594 1.96 -53.22 17.43
C SER A 594 3.12 -52.67 18.26
N ILE A 595 3.46 -53.39 19.34
CA ILE A 595 4.61 -53.13 20.20
C ILE A 595 5.37 -54.44 20.38
N THR A 596 6.65 -54.44 20.03
CA THR A 596 7.54 -55.59 20.22
C THR A 596 8.47 -55.33 21.38
N ILE A 597 8.47 -56.23 22.36
CA ILE A 597 9.40 -56.20 23.49
C ILE A 597 10.33 -57.40 23.47
N THR A 598 11.44 -57.26 24.18
CA THR A 598 12.27 -58.39 24.60
C THR A 598 12.30 -58.46 26.11
N ILE A 599 12.29 -59.68 26.65
CA ILE A 599 12.46 -59.96 28.07
C ILE A 599 13.63 -60.89 28.35
N THR A 600 14.34 -60.67 29.46
CA THR A 600 15.36 -61.61 29.95
C THR A 600 14.73 -62.74 30.75
N ASN A 601 15.38 -63.90 30.76
CA ASN A 601 14.96 -65.09 31.50
C ASN A 601 13.45 -65.46 31.30
N PRO A 602 12.97 -65.53 30.04
CA PRO A 602 11.55 -65.74 29.73
C PRO A 602 11.01 -67.06 30.27
N SER A 603 11.88 -68.05 30.54
CA SER A 603 11.51 -69.34 31.13
C SER A 603 10.92 -69.26 32.54
N ASN A 604 10.91 -68.09 33.18
CA ASN A 604 10.22 -67.86 34.44
C ASN A 604 8.80 -67.30 34.26
N VAL A 605 8.50 -66.70 33.11
CA VAL A 605 7.25 -65.96 32.85
C VAL A 605 6.24 -66.88 32.18
N ARG A 606 4.97 -66.77 32.55
CA ARG A 606 3.86 -67.59 32.04
C ARG A 606 2.98 -66.83 31.06
N GLN A 607 2.32 -65.76 31.52
CA GLN A 607 1.53 -64.85 30.68
C GLN A 607 2.11 -63.43 30.75
N ILE A 608 1.96 -62.66 29.68
CA ILE A 608 2.16 -61.19 29.64
C ILE A 608 1.00 -60.52 28.93
N ALA A 609 0.70 -59.29 29.34
CA ALA A 609 -0.21 -58.40 28.63
C ALA A 609 0.22 -56.94 28.81
N LEU A 610 -0.33 -56.06 27.96
CA LEU A 610 -0.23 -54.62 28.12
C LEU A 610 -1.49 -54.08 28.81
N PHE A 611 -1.32 -53.13 29.70
CA PHE A 611 -2.38 -52.43 30.41
C PHE A 611 -2.33 -50.93 30.08
N ASN A 612 -3.48 -50.28 30.07
CA ASN A 612 -3.55 -48.83 30.19
C ASN A 612 -3.28 -48.50 31.66
N ASP A 613 -2.19 -47.78 31.91
CA ASP A 613 -1.73 -47.43 33.26
C ASP A 613 -2.68 -46.44 33.96
N ASP A 614 -3.37 -45.59 33.20
CA ASP A 614 -4.29 -44.60 33.77
C ASP A 614 -5.61 -45.23 34.25
N THR A 615 -6.04 -46.33 33.62
CA THR A 615 -7.34 -46.96 33.90
C THR A 615 -7.23 -48.37 34.50
N ASP A 616 -6.02 -48.90 34.65
CA ASP A 616 -5.76 -50.25 35.16
C ASP A 616 -6.48 -51.37 34.39
N THR A 617 -6.77 -51.14 33.11
CA THR A 617 -7.46 -52.09 32.24
C THR A 617 -6.52 -52.68 31.21
N GLU A 618 -6.63 -53.98 30.98
CA GLU A 618 -5.91 -54.67 29.90
C GLU A 618 -6.24 -54.04 28.54
N ILE A 619 -5.21 -53.83 27.72
CA ILE A 619 -5.37 -53.47 26.32
C ILE A 619 -5.78 -54.74 25.57
N VAL A 620 -7.03 -54.76 25.12
CA VAL A 620 -7.70 -55.95 24.57
C VAL A 620 -6.89 -56.59 23.44
N GLY A 621 -6.62 -57.89 23.56
CA GLY A 621 -5.91 -58.69 22.55
C GLY A 621 -4.39 -58.71 22.71
N THR A 622 -3.86 -58.17 23.81
CA THR A 622 -2.41 -58.19 24.08
C THR A 622 -1.96 -59.34 24.96
N GLU A 623 -2.86 -59.93 25.76
CA GLU A 623 -2.51 -61.10 26.58
C GLU A 623 -2.03 -62.29 25.73
N GLN A 624 -0.87 -62.84 26.10
CA GLN A 624 -0.30 -64.01 25.46
C GLN A 624 0.62 -64.83 26.37
N THR A 625 0.74 -66.12 26.04
CA THR A 625 1.63 -67.05 26.73
C THR A 625 3.07 -66.87 26.27
N VAL A 626 4.00 -66.78 27.22
CA VAL A 626 5.42 -66.62 26.92
C VAL A 626 6.03 -67.93 26.44
N SER A 627 6.59 -67.90 25.23
CA SER A 627 7.30 -69.04 24.62
C SER A 627 8.77 -68.73 24.29
N GLY A 628 9.19 -67.47 24.44
CA GLY A 628 10.54 -67.02 24.13
C GLY A 628 10.80 -65.59 24.64
N ALA A 629 11.99 -65.07 24.35
CA ALA A 629 12.42 -63.75 24.83
C ALA A 629 11.75 -62.59 24.08
N THR A 630 11.31 -62.77 22.83
CA THR A 630 10.65 -61.72 22.04
C THR A 630 9.15 -61.89 22.10
N ILE A 631 8.43 -60.82 22.45
CA ILE A 631 6.97 -60.78 22.53
C ILE A 631 6.47 -59.66 21.62
N VAL A 632 5.49 -59.97 20.77
CA VAL A 632 4.83 -59.00 19.88
C VAL A 632 3.40 -58.83 20.35
N PHE A 633 3.07 -57.63 20.80
CA PHE A 633 1.71 -57.25 21.18
C PHE A 633 0.99 -56.64 19.99
N THR A 634 -0.19 -57.16 19.67
CA THR A 634 -1.07 -56.64 18.61
C THR A 634 -2.45 -56.34 19.19
N PRO A 635 -2.67 -55.12 19.69
CA PRO A 635 -3.98 -54.70 20.20
C PRO A 635 -5.11 -54.94 19.20
N SER A 636 -6.31 -55.31 19.69
CA SER A 636 -7.50 -55.52 18.84
C SER A 636 -8.03 -54.20 18.23
N SER A 637 -7.64 -53.07 18.81
CA SER A 637 -7.85 -51.73 18.28
C SER A 637 -6.59 -50.89 18.57
N PRO A 638 -6.18 -49.98 17.67
CA PRO A 638 -4.96 -49.21 17.88
C PRO A 638 -4.97 -48.45 19.21
N ILE A 639 -3.82 -48.37 19.87
CA ILE A 639 -3.63 -47.46 21.00
C ILE A 639 -3.53 -46.05 20.42
N VAL A 640 -4.51 -45.20 20.72
CA VAL A 640 -4.59 -43.83 20.21
C VAL A 640 -3.92 -42.90 21.20
N VAL A 641 -2.81 -42.31 20.80
CA VAL A 641 -2.17 -41.18 21.50
C VAL A 641 -2.68 -39.92 20.82
N PRO A 642 -3.49 -39.07 21.49
CA PRO A 642 -3.98 -37.84 20.89
C PRO A 642 -2.85 -36.96 20.36
N ASP A 643 -3.15 -36.13 19.36
CA ASP A 643 -2.23 -35.11 18.84
C ASP A 643 -1.62 -34.28 19.97
N ASN A 644 -0.30 -34.15 19.97
CA ASN A 644 0.51 -33.47 20.98
C ASN A 644 0.28 -34.04 22.42
N GLY A 645 -0.21 -35.27 22.50
CA GLY A 645 -0.60 -35.95 23.73
C GLY A 645 0.32 -37.10 24.14
N THR A 646 -0.04 -37.77 25.23
CA THR A 646 0.71 -38.92 25.76
C THR A 646 -0.21 -40.06 26.16
N PHE A 647 0.28 -41.30 26.09
CA PHE A 647 -0.42 -42.50 26.56
C PHE A 647 0.53 -43.38 27.38
N ARG A 648 0.12 -43.80 28.57
CA ARG A 648 0.94 -44.65 29.45
C ARG A 648 0.54 -46.13 29.32
N ILE A 649 1.51 -46.98 29.04
CA ILE A 649 1.34 -48.44 28.99
C ILE A 649 2.08 -49.10 30.15
N ASN A 650 1.46 -50.12 30.75
CA ASN A 650 2.04 -50.95 31.79
C ASN A 650 2.21 -52.40 31.32
N VAL A 651 3.41 -52.97 31.42
CA VAL A 651 3.69 -54.37 31.07
C VAL A 651 3.49 -55.23 32.31
N ARG A 652 2.50 -56.13 32.29
CA ARG A 652 2.18 -57.01 33.43
C ARG A 652 2.37 -58.47 33.09
N ALA A 653 2.79 -59.25 34.09
CA ALA A 653 3.09 -60.67 33.91
C ALA A 653 2.61 -61.57 35.05
N SER A 654 2.38 -62.84 34.72
CA SER A 654 2.31 -63.97 35.64
C SER A 654 3.48 -64.92 35.42
N PHE A 655 3.77 -65.79 36.36
CA PHE A 655 4.98 -66.61 36.43
C PHE A 655 4.66 -68.11 36.41
N LEU A 656 5.63 -68.89 35.94
CA LEU A 656 5.55 -70.34 35.98
C LEU A 656 5.71 -70.86 37.41
N GLN A 657 5.30 -72.11 37.64
CA GLN A 657 5.53 -72.76 38.94
C GLN A 657 7.00 -73.16 39.11
N ALA A 658 7.66 -73.55 38.02
CA ALA A 658 9.11 -73.75 37.98
C ALA A 658 9.79 -72.43 37.59
N VAL A 659 10.61 -71.89 38.50
CA VAL A 659 11.38 -70.67 38.27
C VAL A 659 12.79 -70.84 38.82
N THR A 660 13.72 -70.02 38.34
CA THR A 660 15.07 -69.91 38.90
C THR A 660 15.16 -68.63 39.71
N ASP A 661 15.61 -68.77 40.95
CA ASP A 661 15.82 -67.65 41.86
C ASP A 661 16.88 -66.67 41.35
N ASN A 662 16.78 -65.41 41.76
CA ASN A 662 17.63 -64.29 41.35
C ASN A 662 17.65 -63.98 39.83
N HIS A 663 16.83 -64.65 39.03
CA HIS A 663 16.68 -64.29 37.63
C HIS A 663 15.97 -62.94 37.50
N GLN A 664 16.61 -62.01 36.80
CA GLN A 664 16.02 -60.71 36.46
C GLN A 664 15.16 -60.79 35.21
N ILE A 665 14.01 -60.12 35.23
CA ILE A 665 13.11 -59.94 34.09
C ILE A 665 13.18 -58.48 33.63
N HIS A 666 14.19 -58.17 32.83
CA HIS A 666 14.30 -56.87 32.16
C HIS A 666 13.38 -56.82 30.96
N VAL A 667 12.73 -55.69 30.75
CA VAL A 667 11.87 -55.43 29.59
C VAL A 667 12.51 -54.34 28.75
N ALA A 668 12.64 -54.59 27.44
CA ALA A 668 13.08 -53.59 26.47
C ALA A 668 12.12 -53.53 25.29
N ILE A 669 11.60 -52.35 24.99
CA ILE A 669 10.89 -52.08 23.73
C ILE A 669 11.92 -52.13 22.60
N THR A 670 11.66 -52.93 21.58
CA THR A 670 12.57 -53.12 20.44
C THR A 670 12.01 -52.57 19.14
N ASN A 671 10.68 -52.50 19.01
CA ASN A 671 10.01 -51.92 17.86
C ASN A 671 8.58 -51.49 18.23
N VAL A 672 8.10 -50.42 17.61
CA VAL A 672 6.71 -49.96 17.66
C VAL A 672 6.28 -49.66 16.23
N THR A 673 5.06 -50.04 15.87
CA THR A 673 4.48 -49.76 14.55
C THR A 673 3.20 -48.94 14.72
N SER A 674 3.12 -47.79 14.08
CA SER A 674 1.89 -46.99 13.98
C SER A 674 1.08 -47.34 12.73
N ALA A 675 -0.19 -46.94 12.71
CA ALA A 675 -1.04 -47.04 11.55
C ALA A 675 -0.54 -46.12 10.43
N ALA A 676 -0.91 -46.43 9.19
CA ALA A 676 -0.69 -45.51 8.09
C ALA A 676 -1.56 -44.24 8.31
N ASN A 677 -1.05 -43.09 7.86
CA ASN A 677 -1.75 -41.80 7.87
C ASN A 677 -1.97 -41.21 9.27
N THR A 678 -1.08 -41.53 10.20
CA THR A 678 -1.03 -41.03 11.58
C THR A 678 0.41 -40.68 11.91
N SER A 679 0.67 -39.92 12.98
CA SER A 679 2.03 -39.65 13.43
C SER A 679 2.76 -40.97 13.68
N GLY A 680 4.04 -41.00 13.29
CA GLY A 680 4.86 -42.20 13.23
C GLY A 680 6.12 -42.09 14.07
N PHE A 681 6.83 -43.21 14.16
CA PHE A 681 8.09 -43.30 14.89
C PHE A 681 9.26 -43.33 13.90
N ALA A 682 10.25 -42.48 14.09
CA ALA A 682 11.59 -42.76 13.58
C ALA A 682 12.14 -44.03 14.26
N THR A 683 13.00 -44.80 13.59
CA THR A 683 13.51 -46.09 14.11
C THR A 683 14.16 -45.97 15.50
N ALA A 684 14.86 -44.86 15.77
CA ALA A 684 15.48 -44.61 17.08
C ALA A 684 14.47 -44.24 18.19
N ASN A 685 13.27 -43.80 17.82
CA ASN A 685 12.24 -43.32 18.73
C ASN A 685 11.22 -44.40 19.07
N GLY A 686 11.01 -45.37 18.16
CA GLY A 686 10.10 -46.51 18.34
C GLY A 686 10.75 -47.74 19.03
N GLY A 687 11.97 -47.64 19.54
CA GLY A 687 12.68 -48.75 20.17
C GLY A 687 13.88 -48.28 21.01
N GLY A 688 14.28 -49.10 21.99
CA GLY A 688 15.41 -48.83 22.89
C GLY A 688 15.02 -48.44 24.31
N ALA A 689 13.75 -48.12 24.58
CA ALA A 689 13.25 -47.90 25.93
C ALA A 689 13.35 -49.20 26.73
N THR A 690 14.19 -49.22 27.77
CA THR A 690 14.50 -50.42 28.55
C THR A 690 14.45 -50.13 30.04
N THR A 691 13.95 -51.10 30.80
CA THR A 691 14.12 -51.11 32.27
C THR A 691 15.60 -51.04 32.63
N THR A 692 15.94 -50.32 33.69
CA THR A 692 17.31 -50.15 34.19
C THR A 692 17.48 -50.76 35.59
N GLY A 693 18.70 -51.10 36.00
CA GLY A 693 19.03 -51.44 37.40
C GLY A 693 18.82 -52.90 37.83
N THR A 694 18.54 -53.13 39.12
CA THR A 694 18.41 -54.45 39.78
C THR A 694 16.95 -54.82 40.09
N THR A 695 15.98 -54.28 39.37
CA THR A 695 14.56 -54.55 39.60
C THR A 695 14.07 -55.77 38.81
N ASN A 696 12.85 -56.20 39.07
CA ASN A 696 12.18 -57.38 38.51
C ASN A 696 12.96 -58.67 38.77
N VAL A 697 13.41 -58.86 40.02
CA VAL A 697 14.14 -60.06 40.43
C VAL A 697 13.14 -61.11 40.91
N VAL A 698 13.16 -62.30 40.29
CA VAL A 698 12.41 -63.46 40.77
C VAL A 698 12.98 -63.89 42.12
N THR A 699 12.12 -63.98 43.13
CA THR A 699 12.52 -64.38 44.48
C THR A 699 11.84 -65.68 44.86
N VAL A 700 12.67 -66.68 45.14
CA VAL A 700 12.29 -67.96 45.69
C VAL A 700 12.63 -67.94 47.17
N VAL A 701 11.62 -68.05 48.02
CA VAL A 701 11.81 -68.19 49.47
C VAL A 701 11.75 -69.67 49.81
N ALA A 702 12.86 -70.22 50.30
CA ALA A 702 12.87 -71.60 50.75
C ALA A 702 11.92 -71.81 51.94
N SER A 703 11.28 -72.98 51.95
CA SER A 703 10.31 -73.39 52.99
C SER A 703 10.46 -74.85 53.40
N LYS A 704 11.39 -75.59 52.79
CA LYS A 704 11.76 -76.96 53.16
C LYS A 704 13.17 -77.29 52.68
N PHE A 705 13.74 -78.35 53.23
CA PHE A 705 14.94 -78.96 52.67
C PHE A 705 14.60 -80.18 51.83
N ILE A 706 15.47 -80.49 50.87
CA ILE A 706 15.53 -81.78 50.20
C ILE A 706 16.93 -82.34 50.33
N LEU A 707 17.02 -83.54 50.91
CA LEU A 707 18.26 -84.29 51.07
C LEU A 707 18.31 -85.44 50.04
N THR A 708 19.39 -85.51 49.27
CA THR A 708 19.62 -86.54 48.26
C THR A 708 21.01 -87.14 48.39
N ALA A 709 21.19 -88.40 48.01
CA ALA A 709 22.48 -89.10 48.06
C ALA A 709 22.86 -89.65 46.68
N PHE A 710 24.15 -89.60 46.33
CA PHE A 710 24.69 -90.02 45.05
C PHE A 710 26.15 -90.53 45.18
N PRO A 711 26.64 -91.47 44.34
CA PRO A 711 25.87 -92.30 43.41
C PRO A 711 24.94 -93.27 44.14
N THR A 712 23.94 -93.79 43.42
CA THR A 712 22.94 -94.72 43.98
C THR A 712 23.56 -96.01 44.55
N THR A 713 24.77 -96.35 44.09
CA THR A 713 25.62 -97.41 44.61
C THR A 713 27.08 -96.99 44.59
N SER A 714 27.84 -97.33 45.62
CA SER A 714 29.27 -97.03 45.73
C SER A 714 30.03 -98.26 46.25
N PRO A 715 31.26 -98.53 45.76
CA PRO A 715 32.11 -99.58 46.33
C PRO A 715 32.39 -99.33 47.83
N VAL A 716 32.70 -100.39 48.57
CA VAL A 716 33.17 -100.24 49.96
C VAL A 716 34.44 -99.37 50.00
N SER A 717 34.57 -98.54 51.04
CA SER A 717 35.67 -97.55 51.20
C SER A 717 35.72 -96.43 50.15
N THR A 718 34.60 -96.17 49.48
CA THR A 718 34.42 -94.92 48.72
C THR A 718 33.39 -94.05 49.44
N ASP A 719 33.70 -92.76 49.56
CA ASP A 719 32.84 -91.82 50.24
C ASP A 719 31.60 -91.52 49.36
N PRO A 720 30.36 -91.73 49.84
CA PRO A 720 29.16 -91.27 49.14
C PRO A 720 29.03 -89.74 49.21
N ASN A 721 28.43 -89.16 48.18
CA ASN A 721 28.03 -87.77 48.19
C ASN A 721 26.62 -87.63 48.74
N VAL A 722 26.40 -86.71 49.67
CA VAL A 722 25.07 -86.28 50.10
C VAL A 722 24.91 -84.81 49.79
N VAL A 723 23.78 -84.42 49.21
CA VAL A 723 23.46 -83.05 48.82
C VAL A 723 22.17 -82.64 49.52
N VAL A 724 22.23 -81.54 50.26
CA VAL A 724 21.06 -80.84 50.80
C VAL A 724 20.78 -79.59 49.99
N ARG A 725 19.50 -79.32 49.73
CA ARG A 725 19.05 -78.10 49.06
C ARG A 725 17.93 -77.43 49.85
N ALA A 726 18.06 -76.12 50.06
CA ALA A 726 16.98 -75.25 50.49
C ALA A 726 16.09 -74.96 49.28
N VAL A 727 14.85 -75.42 49.36
CA VAL A 727 13.89 -75.29 48.27
C VAL A 727 12.57 -74.78 48.81
N ASP A 728 11.76 -74.27 47.91
CA ASP A 728 10.42 -73.87 48.26
C ASP A 728 9.43 -75.05 48.22
N SER A 729 8.28 -74.89 48.88
CA SER A 729 7.28 -75.94 49.10
C SER A 729 6.43 -76.30 47.87
N ASN A 730 6.79 -75.87 46.67
CA ASN A 730 5.98 -76.15 45.48
C ASN A 730 6.32 -77.54 44.93
N PRO A 731 5.54 -78.10 43.98
CA PRO A 731 5.83 -79.39 43.38
C PRO A 731 7.15 -79.49 42.61
N TYR A 732 7.71 -78.36 42.18
CA TYR A 732 8.94 -78.25 41.37
C TYR A 732 10.21 -78.05 42.21
N ASN A 733 10.06 -77.73 43.50
CA ASN A 733 11.14 -77.54 44.47
C ASN A 733 12.20 -76.54 43.97
N ASN A 734 11.79 -75.30 43.68
CA ASN A 734 12.72 -74.29 43.20
C ASN A 734 13.75 -73.99 44.30
N ARG A 735 15.03 -73.95 43.94
CA ARG A 735 16.13 -73.68 44.89
C ARG A 735 16.21 -72.19 45.17
N ASP A 736 16.23 -71.85 46.45
CA ASP A 736 16.52 -70.50 46.94
C ASP A 736 18.04 -70.30 46.92
N LEU A 737 18.54 -69.38 46.10
CA LEU A 737 19.96 -69.08 45.94
C LEU A 737 20.46 -68.05 46.95
N ASP A 738 19.58 -67.38 47.67
CA ASP A 738 19.94 -66.43 48.72
C ASP A 738 20.02 -67.11 50.08
N TYR A 739 19.42 -68.31 50.22
CA TYR A 739 19.47 -69.06 51.46
C TYR A 739 20.90 -69.47 51.84
N ASN A 740 21.33 -68.93 52.97
CA ASN A 740 22.65 -69.14 53.57
C ASN A 740 22.53 -69.62 55.04
N GLY A 741 21.44 -70.32 55.37
CA GLY A 741 21.25 -70.89 56.70
C GLY A 741 22.29 -71.96 57.03
N GLN A 742 22.58 -72.10 58.32
CA GLN A 742 23.43 -73.16 58.82
C GLN A 742 22.58 -74.38 59.15
N ILE A 743 23.00 -75.57 58.73
CA ILE A 743 22.28 -76.81 59.01
C ILE A 743 23.16 -77.80 59.76
N SER A 744 22.55 -78.85 60.32
CA SER A 744 23.19 -79.98 60.97
C SER A 744 22.83 -81.27 60.25
N LEU A 745 23.82 -82.05 59.81
CA LEU A 745 23.61 -83.41 59.31
C LEU A 745 23.84 -84.40 60.45
N SER A 746 22.74 -84.99 60.91
CA SER A 746 22.71 -85.91 62.03
C SER A 746 22.26 -87.30 61.61
N LYS A 747 22.69 -88.31 62.37
CA LYS A 747 22.21 -89.68 62.23
C LYS A 747 21.01 -89.86 63.16
N ILE A 748 19.84 -90.14 62.59
CA ILE A 748 18.58 -90.29 63.33
C ILE A 748 18.20 -91.75 63.59
N SER A 749 18.74 -92.70 62.81
CA SER A 749 18.49 -94.14 63.01
C SER A 749 19.62 -95.00 62.45
N GLY A 750 19.74 -96.25 62.91
CA GLY A 750 20.71 -97.24 62.44
C GLY A 750 21.64 -97.84 63.52
N PRO A 751 22.58 -98.73 63.14
CA PRO A 751 23.53 -99.40 64.05
C PRO A 751 24.45 -98.42 64.79
N ALA A 752 25.18 -98.83 65.83
CA ALA A 752 26.01 -97.96 66.68
C ALA A 752 27.23 -97.26 66.00
N GLY A 753 27.35 -97.31 64.67
CA GLY A 753 28.40 -96.62 63.91
C GLY A 753 28.33 -95.09 64.00
N ALA A 754 29.49 -94.44 63.86
CA ALA A 754 29.65 -93.00 63.85
C ALA A 754 29.49 -92.44 62.42
N LEU A 755 28.92 -91.23 62.34
CA LEU A 755 28.89 -90.40 61.13
C LEU A 755 30.04 -89.40 61.22
N SER A 756 30.87 -89.34 60.19
CA SER A 756 31.99 -88.40 60.11
C SER A 756 32.18 -87.88 58.69
N VAL A 757 32.98 -86.84 58.53
CA VAL A 757 33.38 -86.28 57.24
C VAL A 757 34.90 -86.08 57.23
N GLY A 758 35.52 -86.22 56.05
CA GLY A 758 36.95 -86.04 55.84
C GLY A 758 37.30 -84.66 55.29
N GLY A 759 38.59 -84.43 55.00
CA GLY A 759 39.03 -83.35 54.10
C GLY A 759 38.68 -81.90 54.50
N GLY A 760 38.32 -81.63 55.77
CA GLY A 760 37.92 -80.30 56.22
C GLY A 760 36.44 -79.95 55.97
N GLU A 761 35.62 -80.90 55.50
CA GLU A 761 34.16 -80.76 55.48
C GLU A 761 33.59 -80.72 56.92
N SER A 762 32.37 -80.20 57.10
CA SER A 762 31.71 -80.09 58.40
C SER A 762 30.34 -80.78 58.38
N LEU A 763 29.97 -81.44 59.48
CA LEU A 763 28.60 -81.92 59.69
C LEU A 763 27.62 -80.79 60.00
N THR A 764 28.11 -79.58 60.30
CA THR A 764 27.28 -78.39 60.54
C THR A 764 27.59 -77.25 59.56
N PRO A 765 27.44 -77.45 58.24
CA PRO A 765 27.84 -76.46 57.24
C PRO A 765 26.83 -75.31 57.10
N ILE A 766 27.31 -74.20 56.53
CA ILE A 766 26.46 -73.12 56.02
C ILE A 766 26.17 -73.40 54.55
N LEU A 767 24.90 -73.30 54.13
CA LEU A 767 24.54 -73.47 52.73
C LEU A 767 25.12 -72.31 51.91
N ALA A 768 25.64 -72.63 50.73
CA ALA A 768 26.04 -71.66 49.73
C ALA A 768 25.09 -71.78 48.55
N ALA A 769 24.43 -70.67 48.19
CA ALA A 769 23.39 -70.66 47.16
C ALA A 769 22.28 -71.71 47.38
N GLY A 770 21.85 -71.83 48.63
CA GLY A 770 20.86 -72.81 49.09
C GLY A 770 21.26 -74.27 48.90
N GLN A 771 22.55 -74.58 48.79
CA GLN A 771 23.02 -75.96 48.69
C GLN A 771 24.27 -76.19 49.53
N TYR A 772 24.40 -77.41 50.05
CA TYR A 772 25.68 -77.95 50.50
C TYR A 772 25.83 -79.41 50.02
N THR A 773 27.06 -79.80 49.69
CA THR A 773 27.40 -81.16 49.30
C THR A 773 28.49 -81.69 50.21
N TRP A 774 28.21 -82.78 50.93
CA TRP A 774 29.21 -83.59 51.60
C TRP A 774 29.75 -84.61 50.61
N ASN A 775 31.02 -84.49 50.20
CA ASN A 775 31.66 -85.43 49.25
C ASN A 775 32.47 -86.51 49.96
N THR A 776 32.79 -86.30 51.24
CA THR A 776 33.66 -87.18 52.03
C THR A 776 32.91 -87.79 53.21
N LEU A 777 31.60 -88.00 53.06
CA LEU A 777 30.75 -88.52 54.11
C LEU A 777 31.12 -89.98 54.41
N GLN A 778 31.37 -90.30 55.67
CA GLN A 778 31.85 -91.60 56.11
C GLN A 778 30.96 -92.19 57.21
N ILE A 779 30.72 -93.49 57.09
CA ILE A 779 30.07 -94.32 58.11
C ILE A 779 30.96 -95.52 58.40
N ASN A 780 31.21 -95.81 59.68
CA ASN A 780 32.24 -96.78 60.08
C ASN A 780 31.70 -98.19 60.42
N ALA A 781 30.42 -98.47 60.15
CA ALA A 781 29.84 -99.80 60.31
C ALA A 781 28.83 -100.12 59.20
N ALA A 782 28.70 -101.40 58.84
CA ALA A 782 27.68 -101.86 57.90
C ALA A 782 26.28 -101.80 58.53
N GLY A 783 25.27 -101.51 57.71
CA GLY A 783 23.86 -101.44 58.06
C GLY A 783 23.14 -100.27 57.38
N THR A 784 21.86 -100.12 57.71
CA THR A 784 20.99 -99.05 57.19
C THR A 784 20.97 -97.88 58.18
N TYR A 785 21.29 -96.68 57.69
CA TYR A 785 21.35 -95.42 58.45
C TYR A 785 20.29 -94.45 57.93
N GLY A 786 19.47 -93.91 58.83
CA GLY A 786 18.70 -92.71 58.56
C GLY A 786 19.54 -91.49 58.87
N LEU A 787 19.75 -90.63 57.88
CA LEU A 787 20.40 -89.34 58.03
C LEU A 787 19.34 -88.24 57.90
N GLU A 788 19.45 -87.22 58.71
CA GLU A 788 18.60 -86.03 58.66
C GLU A 788 19.48 -84.78 58.58
N ALA A 789 19.19 -83.93 57.61
CA ALA A 789 19.65 -82.56 57.59
C ALA A 789 18.55 -81.72 58.23
N SER A 790 18.84 -81.13 59.38
CA SER A 790 17.93 -80.26 60.13
C SER A 790 18.55 -78.89 60.33
N ASP A 791 17.73 -77.86 60.27
CA ASP A 791 18.04 -76.58 60.88
C ASP A 791 17.56 -76.62 62.34
N ASP A 792 18.43 -76.99 63.29
CA ASP A 792 18.02 -77.27 64.68
C ASP A 792 18.68 -76.39 65.76
N ALA A 793 19.33 -75.28 65.40
CA ALA A 793 20.07 -74.51 66.41
C ALA A 793 20.32 -73.02 66.18
N TYR A 794 19.90 -72.40 65.06
CA TYR A 794 20.27 -71.01 64.77
C TYR A 794 19.08 -70.27 64.18
N GLY A 795 18.66 -69.17 64.81
CA GLY A 795 17.43 -68.45 64.47
C GLY A 795 17.43 -67.89 63.05
N ASP A 796 17.02 -68.72 62.09
CA ASP A 796 16.90 -68.39 60.69
C ASP A 796 15.42 -68.39 60.22
N THR A 797 15.20 -68.04 58.95
CA THR A 797 13.89 -67.76 58.37
C THR A 797 13.01 -69.00 58.14
N ILE A 798 13.56 -70.22 58.12
CA ILE A 798 12.81 -71.45 57.83
C ILE A 798 12.64 -72.25 59.12
N GLY A 799 11.57 -71.98 59.87
CA GLY A 799 11.35 -72.62 61.18
C GLY A 799 11.51 -74.14 61.17
N ASP A 800 12.56 -74.62 61.84
CA ASP A 800 12.93 -76.00 62.13
C ASP A 800 12.72 -76.99 60.96
N ALA A 801 13.05 -76.59 59.72
CA ALA A 801 12.91 -77.49 58.58
C ALA A 801 13.91 -78.66 58.68
N SER A 802 13.45 -79.86 58.35
CA SER A 802 14.31 -81.02 58.22
C SER A 802 13.98 -81.86 56.99
N SER A 803 14.98 -82.60 56.51
CA SER A 803 14.82 -83.60 55.46
C SER A 803 15.70 -84.80 55.75
N SER A 804 15.15 -86.00 55.56
CA SER A 804 15.88 -87.24 55.81
C SER A 804 16.15 -88.05 54.53
N VAL A 805 17.21 -88.86 54.56
CA VAL A 805 17.55 -89.85 53.54
C VAL A 805 18.06 -91.12 54.24
N THR A 806 17.79 -92.29 53.66
CA THR A 806 18.31 -93.55 54.17
C THR A 806 19.48 -94.01 53.31
N ILE A 807 20.62 -94.36 53.91
CA ILE A 807 21.77 -94.97 53.23
C ILE A 807 22.03 -96.37 53.80
N THR A 808 22.35 -97.36 52.95
CA THR A 808 22.68 -98.72 53.42
C THR A 808 24.07 -99.13 53.00
N SER A 809 24.92 -99.47 53.98
CA SER A 809 26.28 -99.96 53.79
C SER A 809 26.36 -101.47 54.03
N SER A 810 26.98 -102.22 53.11
CA SER A 810 27.25 -103.67 53.24
C SER A 810 28.77 -103.92 53.17
N PRO A 811 29.29 -105.05 53.71
CA PRO A 811 30.72 -105.38 53.67
C PRO A 811 31.36 -105.49 52.28
N SER A 812 30.58 -105.46 51.19
CA SER A 812 31.09 -105.52 49.81
C SER A 812 30.44 -104.55 48.81
N THR A 813 29.36 -103.83 49.15
CA THR A 813 28.73 -102.78 48.32
C THR A 813 27.81 -101.89 49.15
N ILE A 814 27.75 -100.58 48.88
CA ILE A 814 26.71 -99.67 49.41
C ILE A 814 25.58 -99.61 48.37
N SER A 815 24.33 -99.83 48.78
CA SER A 815 23.16 -99.73 47.91
C SER A 815 22.07 -98.92 48.59
N ILE A 816 21.59 -97.88 47.93
CA ILE A 816 20.52 -97.02 48.44
C ILE A 816 19.21 -97.38 47.72
N PRO A 817 18.13 -97.73 48.43
CA PRO A 817 16.80 -97.80 47.84
C PRO A 817 16.25 -96.38 47.62
N SER A 818 15.58 -96.19 46.49
CA SER A 818 14.75 -95.02 46.16
C SER A 818 13.69 -94.72 47.24
N ALA A 819 13.54 -93.43 47.58
CA ALA A 819 12.45 -92.69 48.27
C ALA A 819 11.59 -93.43 49.33
N LEU A 820 11.32 -92.90 50.54
CA LEU A 820 10.66 -91.62 50.87
C LEU A 820 10.48 -91.53 52.41
N ASN A 821 10.40 -90.35 53.02
CA ASN A 821 9.39 -89.96 54.04
C ASN A 821 9.59 -88.51 54.55
N ILE A 822 8.55 -87.68 54.43
CA ILE A 822 8.42 -86.34 55.05
C ILE A 822 7.45 -86.49 56.23
N CYS A 823 7.77 -85.95 57.40
CA CYS A 823 6.86 -85.90 58.54
C CYS A 823 5.95 -84.67 58.47
N TYR A 824 4.64 -84.86 58.64
CA TYR A 824 3.69 -83.81 58.99
C TYR A 824 2.84 -84.31 60.16
N GLY A 825 2.87 -83.61 61.30
CA GLY A 825 1.96 -83.89 62.43
C GLY A 825 2.26 -85.12 63.30
N GLY A 826 3.45 -85.71 63.23
CA GLY A 826 3.90 -86.70 64.22
C GLY A 826 3.54 -88.18 63.95
N ASP A 827 2.93 -88.53 62.82
CA ASP A 827 2.64 -89.92 62.45
C ASP A 827 3.25 -90.32 61.08
N ALA A 828 3.81 -91.53 61.00
CA ALA A 828 4.41 -92.09 59.78
C ALA A 828 3.32 -92.65 58.82
N GLN A 829 3.32 -92.22 57.55
CA GLN A 829 2.45 -92.75 56.49
C GLN A 829 3.27 -93.47 55.41
N ASN A 830 2.75 -94.60 54.91
CA ASN A 830 3.36 -95.43 53.87
C ASN A 830 2.51 -95.32 52.59
N LEU A 831 3.02 -94.73 51.50
CA LEU A 831 2.32 -94.65 50.22
C LEU A 831 2.73 -95.82 49.31
N GLY A 832 1.79 -96.72 49.07
CA GLY A 832 1.96 -97.86 48.17
C GLY A 832 1.74 -97.53 46.69
N ASN A 833 2.48 -98.26 45.86
CA ASN A 833 2.23 -98.65 44.46
C ASN A 833 2.66 -97.70 43.33
N ILE A 834 3.84 -98.04 42.79
CA ILE A 834 4.22 -97.93 41.37
C ILE A 834 3.35 -98.88 40.51
N VAL A 835 3.05 -98.48 39.26
CA VAL A 835 2.74 -99.38 38.15
C VAL A 835 3.94 -99.34 37.17
N ILE A 836 4.31 -100.52 36.67
CA ILE A 836 5.53 -100.88 35.90
C ILE A 836 5.88 -99.89 34.78
#